data_AF-A0A1Y1IDY0-F1
#
_entry.id   AF-A0A1Y1IDY0-F1
#
_cell.length_a   1.000
_cell.length_b   1.000
_cell.length_c   1.000
_cell.angle_alpha   90.00
_cell.angle_beta   90.00
_cell.angle_gamma   90.00
#
_symmetry.space_group_name_H-M   'P 1'
#
loop_
_entity.id
_entity.type
_entity.pdbx_description
1 polymer ?
#
loop_
_entity_poly.entity_id
_entity_poly.type
_entity_poly.pdbx_seq_one_letter_code
_entity_poly.pdbx_strand_id
1 'polypeptide(L)'
;MFKFRGYLLWLACSILALSFIINAGLPWLLSCEGSLWLNGGVTPSGGPLGVVLPFNAKELPRVIDALKSWPYPCTTGKLQKDSVLILYGDADLSVSSEAGSRLRSEVARVQGVGQCFGNVVYLTLPPYTDGAMIYDKREEDGEIGRGRNTLFYTFMLELMSANGSEVHGLGLRHVLWMEPDVQARAPGWLERVHREAARPLYWIQGSSYRGKCLPNEADGTCSWVGRDALGYIGANALYHTADPDLLTLLHDTSRGPFALRPFDRAIYQHLSMAYPEYRHRDAMHLYERVDWVRDYGRYPAPERVPEHVILLHQEHPVLEEVGDNYVAEAENDIDKGLKAEDFQETALNLQQELLQLQSGTAQEGDDSPLKNPPRDRTLTAALAKVATPRKQILLVLVSDGYHDLLANFLHFASKHDLSRHTLVAALDVPSVALLKRPSGVTAWVDLTDHEFRGEGVPPFDPADPEGSLKVLRLSLMRRCLVQGYRVLSSDLDVVWLRNPFQAAYFSDELDFWIQSDSHTGFVETTKGGLREVFVSAGLSYAVPSVRTIRFLAAARHMAREHPELSEQQILRLSLTVNRYRLRWRALEPALFPNGFLYWEQTFPQSLGVQPIAVHNNMAESKAAKVYRFREAGFWSADEALSPEAIRTGEKKYLAYMGMVFDNGLGNRRVELRQALAISELLGRTLILPVLHREHEEDTPVTVDYFFDFDTLTAHFPDVEPRSLLERAFPDWQTMPVHDIDIKLALPENVTATGRPQDVSWEERLQRVEGEWHPNGATPAEILGWYGDRQEPLLVFYSTFRRFGGFEDKKKDADFEERVFQGIVPTRKTREVADSIHVAVKAAARQAAGKDEFSCLHVRRKSFLVVHSGTEKPMAELVKLLPDHLPLDRALYVTTDDPSEDMRSTLEAAGFPKVMFMGDFYPPWHRSLVEGTTGAKTMRHGQIDQLVCAQAETFVGNEYSTFTFHIAWLRERYGKKQVCRDIYGREKTPGMVYQ
;
A
#
# COMPACT_ATOMS: atom_id res chain seq x y z
N MET A 1 -61.17 29.65 -17.52
CA MET A 1 -59.92 29.93 -18.27
C MET A 1 -58.70 30.23 -17.41
N PHE A 2 -58.81 30.88 -16.24
CA PHE A 2 -57.63 31.16 -15.38
C PHE A 2 -56.98 29.92 -14.72
N LYS A 3 -57.74 28.86 -14.40
CA LYS A 3 -57.18 27.61 -13.83
C LYS A 3 -56.40 26.75 -14.84
N PHE A 4 -56.65 26.91 -16.14
CA PHE A 4 -55.98 26.12 -17.19
C PHE A 4 -54.60 26.68 -17.55
N ARG A 5 -54.40 28.00 -17.40
CA ARG A 5 -53.09 28.65 -17.60
C ARG A 5 -52.08 28.33 -16.50
N GLY A 6 -52.54 28.17 -15.25
CA GLY A 6 -51.67 27.76 -14.14
C GLY A 6 -51.11 26.34 -14.29
N TYR A 7 -51.93 25.41 -14.80
CA TYR A 7 -51.50 24.03 -15.05
C TYR A 7 -50.49 23.91 -16.19
N LEU A 8 -50.67 24.68 -17.27
CA LEU A 8 -49.72 24.72 -18.38
C LEU A 8 -48.38 25.35 -18.00
N LEU A 9 -48.39 26.38 -17.14
CA LEU A 9 -47.17 27.00 -16.64
C LEU A 9 -46.42 26.07 -15.69
N TRP A 10 -47.13 25.36 -14.82
CA TRP A 10 -46.55 24.36 -13.92
C TRP A 10 -45.97 23.16 -14.68
N LEU A 11 -46.65 22.69 -15.72
CA LEU A 11 -46.16 21.59 -16.57
C LEU A 11 -44.92 22.03 -17.37
N ALA A 12 -44.91 23.26 -17.91
CA ALA A 12 -43.76 23.80 -18.64
C ALA A 12 -42.54 24.00 -17.72
N CYS A 13 -42.73 24.51 -16.49
CA CYS A 13 -41.67 24.63 -15.49
C CYS A 13 -41.16 23.25 -15.04
N SER A 14 -42.03 22.26 -14.91
CA SER A 14 -41.64 20.89 -14.54
C SER A 14 -40.85 20.20 -15.66
N ILE A 15 -41.21 20.41 -16.93
CA ILE A 15 -40.47 19.87 -18.09
C ILE A 15 -39.12 20.56 -18.27
N LEU A 16 -39.02 21.86 -17.98
CA LEU A 16 -37.75 22.59 -17.98
C LEU A 16 -36.84 22.17 -16.82
N ALA A 17 -37.39 21.96 -15.62
CA ALA A 17 -36.65 21.43 -14.48
C ALA A 17 -36.16 20.00 -14.75
N LEU A 18 -37.00 19.15 -15.36
CA LEU A 18 -36.60 17.79 -15.75
C LEU A 18 -35.51 17.80 -16.83
N SER A 19 -35.59 18.71 -17.82
CA SER A 19 -34.55 18.88 -18.84
C SER A 19 -33.23 19.42 -18.28
N PHE A 20 -33.28 20.24 -17.22
CA PHE A 20 -32.09 20.74 -16.52
C PHE A 20 -31.44 19.65 -15.66
N ILE A 21 -32.26 18.83 -14.99
CA ILE A 21 -31.79 17.66 -14.22
C ILE A 21 -31.17 16.61 -15.15
N ILE A 22 -31.78 16.36 -16.30
CA ILE A 22 -31.28 15.40 -17.29
C ILE A 22 -29.97 15.90 -17.93
N ASN A 23 -29.85 17.18 -18.27
CA ASN A 23 -28.61 17.70 -18.91
C ASN A 23 -27.47 18.02 -17.92
N ALA A 24 -27.76 18.37 -16.66
CA ALA A 24 -26.73 18.58 -15.64
C ALA A 24 -26.33 17.28 -14.93
N GLY A 25 -27.21 16.26 -14.89
CA GLY A 25 -26.96 14.98 -14.24
C GLY A 25 -26.33 13.90 -15.11
N LEU A 26 -26.49 13.94 -16.45
CA LEU A 26 -25.95 12.91 -17.34
C LEU A 26 -24.41 12.79 -17.35
N PRO A 27 -23.62 13.87 -17.23
CA PRO A 27 -22.16 13.74 -17.13
C PRO A 27 -21.68 13.14 -15.79
N TRP A 28 -22.49 13.23 -14.73
CA TRP A 28 -22.20 12.67 -13.40
C TRP A 28 -22.68 11.22 -13.25
N LEU A 29 -23.81 10.85 -13.87
CA LEU A 29 -24.32 9.48 -13.83
C LEU A 29 -23.53 8.50 -14.72
N LEU A 30 -22.79 8.97 -15.73
CA LEU A 30 -21.93 8.14 -16.56
C LEU A 30 -20.48 8.00 -16.03
N SER A 31 -20.14 8.61 -14.90
CA SER A 31 -18.80 8.53 -14.29
C SER A 31 -18.76 7.81 -12.94
N CYS A 32 -19.86 7.17 -12.51
CA CYS A 32 -19.96 6.47 -11.23
C CYS A 32 -20.69 5.12 -11.32
N GLU A 33 -20.48 4.33 -12.37
CA GLU A 33 -20.69 2.87 -12.31
C GLU A 33 -19.34 2.18 -12.02
N GLY A 34 -18.86 2.39 -10.80
CA GLY A 34 -17.81 1.58 -10.19
C GLY A 34 -18.40 0.28 -9.64
N SER A 35 -18.14 -0.82 -10.36
CA SER A 35 -17.94 -2.17 -9.82
C SER A 35 -18.91 -2.69 -8.74
N LEU A 36 -20.07 -3.19 -9.20
CA LEU A 36 -20.82 -4.27 -8.53
C LEU A 36 -20.78 -5.51 -9.43
N TRP A 37 -19.63 -6.18 -9.46
CA TRP A 37 -19.47 -7.53 -10.04
C TRP A 37 -19.16 -8.51 -8.90
N LEU A 38 -20.17 -8.82 -8.09
CA LEU A 38 -20.19 -10.02 -7.28
C LEU A 38 -21.28 -10.94 -7.85
N ASN A 39 -20.86 -12.14 -8.23
CA ASN A 39 -21.63 -13.22 -8.89
C ASN A 39 -21.87 -13.05 -10.40
N GLY A 40 -20.81 -13.25 -11.18
CA GLY A 40 -20.90 -13.66 -12.58
C GLY A 40 -19.77 -14.63 -12.89
N GLY A 41 -20.09 -15.85 -13.32
CA GLY A 41 -19.09 -16.81 -13.77
C GLY A 41 -18.20 -16.16 -14.84
N VAL A 42 -16.88 -16.25 -14.64
CA VAL A 42 -15.86 -15.78 -15.58
C VAL A 42 -16.15 -16.36 -16.96
N THR A 43 -16.77 -15.57 -17.84
CA THR A 43 -16.78 -15.86 -19.28
C THR A 43 -15.38 -15.49 -19.81
N PRO A 44 -14.74 -16.35 -20.62
CA PRO A 44 -13.41 -16.05 -21.15
C PRO A 44 -13.41 -14.74 -21.95
N SER A 45 -12.39 -13.94 -21.69
CA SER A 45 -11.98 -12.65 -22.23
C SER A 45 -11.67 -12.63 -23.75
N GLY A 46 -12.55 -13.18 -24.59
CA GLY A 46 -12.26 -13.55 -25.99
C GLY A 46 -12.22 -12.43 -27.03
N GLY A 47 -11.26 -11.50 -26.93
CA GLY A 47 -10.87 -10.66 -28.09
C GLY A 47 -9.49 -11.04 -28.64
N PRO A 48 -9.20 -10.71 -29.92
CA PRO A 48 -8.00 -11.20 -30.59
C PRO A 48 -6.70 -10.63 -30.01
N LEU A 49 -5.66 -11.47 -30.01
CA LEU A 49 -4.26 -11.12 -29.74
C LEU A 49 -3.59 -10.67 -31.05
N GLY A 50 -3.05 -9.46 -31.06
CA GLY A 50 -2.20 -8.96 -32.14
C GLY A 50 -0.73 -9.26 -31.87
N VAL A 51 -0.02 -9.90 -32.80
CA VAL A 51 1.44 -9.99 -32.80
C VAL A 51 1.97 -8.94 -33.78
N VAL A 52 2.60 -7.90 -33.26
CA VAL A 52 3.07 -6.75 -34.04
C VAL A 52 4.58 -6.83 -34.22
N LEU A 53 5.01 -6.86 -35.48
CA LEU A 53 6.41 -6.75 -35.88
C LEU A 53 6.62 -5.35 -36.49
N PRO A 54 7.11 -4.36 -35.70
CA PRO A 54 7.44 -3.04 -36.19
C PRO A 54 8.80 -3.07 -36.90
N PHE A 55 8.96 -2.38 -38.01
CA PHE A 55 10.24 -2.28 -38.70
C PHE A 55 10.36 -1.01 -39.53
N ASN A 56 11.59 -0.54 -39.73
CA ASN A 56 11.87 0.41 -40.80
C ASN A 56 12.19 -0.31 -42.12
N ALA A 57 12.14 0.41 -43.24
CA ALA A 57 12.36 -0.15 -44.56
C ALA A 57 13.73 -0.86 -44.71
N LYS A 58 14.75 -0.42 -43.97
CA LYS A 58 16.09 -1.03 -43.96
C LYS A 58 16.13 -2.35 -43.17
N GLU A 59 15.20 -2.55 -42.24
CA GLU A 59 15.05 -3.76 -41.41
C GLU A 59 14.20 -4.84 -42.08
N LEU A 60 13.60 -4.57 -43.25
CA LEU A 60 12.78 -5.55 -43.97
C LEU A 60 13.46 -6.94 -44.15
N PRO A 61 14.76 -7.04 -44.49
CA PRO A 61 15.44 -8.34 -44.52
C PRO A 61 15.44 -9.05 -43.16
N ARG A 62 15.64 -8.32 -42.05
CA ARG A 62 15.64 -8.88 -40.69
C ARG A 62 14.27 -9.43 -40.30
N VAL A 63 13.20 -8.72 -40.65
CA VAL A 63 11.81 -9.18 -40.42
C VAL A 63 11.58 -10.51 -41.15
N ILE A 64 12.02 -10.61 -42.40
CA ILE A 64 11.90 -11.84 -43.19
C ILE A 64 12.68 -12.98 -42.52
N ASP A 65 13.89 -12.72 -42.03
CA ASP A 65 14.72 -13.73 -41.36
C ASP A 65 14.12 -14.17 -40.03
N ALA A 66 13.58 -13.24 -39.23
CA ALA A 66 12.88 -13.56 -37.99
C ALA A 66 11.64 -14.42 -38.25
N LEU A 67 10.82 -14.06 -39.25
CA LEU A 67 9.67 -14.84 -39.66
C LEU A 67 10.05 -16.27 -40.08
N LYS A 68 11.15 -16.44 -40.82
CA LYS A 68 11.67 -17.77 -41.20
C LYS A 68 12.15 -18.60 -40.01
N SER A 69 12.60 -17.94 -38.95
CA SER A 69 13.11 -18.61 -37.75
C SER A 69 12.01 -19.20 -36.87
N TRP A 70 10.74 -18.85 -37.07
CA TRP A 70 9.65 -19.28 -36.20
C TRP A 70 9.38 -20.79 -36.31
N PRO A 71 9.61 -21.57 -35.25
CA PRO A 71 9.22 -22.98 -35.23
C PRO A 71 7.70 -23.04 -35.00
N TYR A 72 6.94 -23.53 -35.99
CA TYR A 72 5.47 -23.74 -35.95
C TYR A 72 4.75 -22.91 -34.87
N PRO A 73 4.31 -21.66 -35.19
CA PRO A 73 3.90 -20.69 -34.17
C PRO A 73 2.86 -21.22 -33.18
N CYS A 74 1.96 -22.06 -33.66
CA CYS A 74 1.01 -22.81 -32.89
C CYS A 74 1.10 -24.31 -33.21
N THR A 75 0.69 -25.12 -32.24
CA THR A 75 0.55 -26.58 -32.39
C THR A 75 -0.83 -26.99 -32.91
N THR A 76 -1.83 -26.13 -32.75
CA THR A 76 -3.20 -26.37 -33.20
C THR A 76 -3.77 -25.14 -33.91
N GLY A 77 -4.56 -25.34 -34.97
CA GLY A 77 -5.27 -24.24 -35.66
C GLY A 77 -6.42 -23.61 -34.84
N LYS A 78 -6.55 -23.94 -33.55
CA LYS A 78 -7.62 -23.43 -32.68
C LYS A 78 -7.51 -21.92 -32.44
N LEU A 79 -6.29 -21.38 -32.45
CA LEU A 79 -6.01 -19.97 -32.19
C LEU A 79 -6.21 -19.06 -33.41
N GLN A 80 -6.49 -19.65 -34.58
CA GLN A 80 -6.56 -18.91 -35.84
C GLN A 80 -7.58 -17.76 -35.77
N LYS A 81 -8.74 -17.97 -35.16
CA LYS A 81 -9.77 -16.93 -35.06
C LYS A 81 -9.45 -15.82 -34.05
N ASP A 82 -8.51 -16.09 -33.15
CA ASP A 82 -8.21 -15.24 -31.99
C ASP A 82 -6.83 -14.59 -32.09
N SER A 83 -6.16 -14.70 -33.25
CA SER A 83 -4.79 -14.17 -33.46
C SER A 83 -4.64 -13.44 -34.78
N VAL A 84 -4.00 -12.27 -34.73
CA VAL A 84 -3.69 -11.44 -35.91
C VAL A 84 -2.19 -11.19 -35.96
N LEU A 85 -1.54 -11.43 -37.11
CA LEU A 85 -0.16 -11.04 -37.34
C LEU A 85 -0.15 -9.67 -38.04
N ILE A 86 0.61 -8.71 -37.52
CA ILE A 86 0.64 -7.33 -38.00
C ILE A 86 2.08 -6.99 -38.35
N LEU A 87 2.31 -6.69 -39.63
CA LEU A 87 3.59 -6.23 -40.16
C LEU A 87 3.47 -4.72 -40.37
N TYR A 88 4.18 -3.95 -39.55
CA TYR A 88 3.97 -2.51 -39.42
C TYR A 88 5.28 -1.76 -39.64
N GLY A 89 5.30 -0.82 -40.58
CA GLY A 89 6.54 -0.09 -40.86
C GLY A 89 6.37 1.14 -41.74
N ASP A 90 7.47 1.85 -41.94
CA ASP A 90 7.56 3.01 -42.83
C ASP A 90 7.79 2.63 -44.31
N ALA A 91 8.01 1.34 -44.60
CA ALA A 91 8.04 0.82 -45.95
C ALA A 91 6.64 0.84 -46.56
N ASP A 92 6.54 1.14 -47.85
CA ASP A 92 5.32 0.86 -48.61
C ASP A 92 5.10 -0.66 -48.65
N LEU A 93 4.02 -1.13 -48.00
CA LEU A 93 3.60 -2.53 -47.90
C LEU A 93 2.34 -2.79 -48.73
N SER A 94 1.96 -1.84 -49.59
CA SER A 94 0.90 -2.02 -50.58
C SER A 94 1.23 -3.20 -51.50
N VAL A 95 0.19 -3.85 -52.03
CA VAL A 95 0.35 -5.01 -52.93
C VAL A 95 1.13 -4.64 -54.20
N SER A 96 1.07 -3.37 -54.61
CA SER A 96 1.79 -2.82 -55.77
C SER A 96 3.28 -2.57 -55.52
N SER A 97 3.72 -2.49 -54.26
CA SER A 97 5.12 -2.24 -53.92
C SER A 97 5.97 -3.51 -53.99
N GLU A 98 7.24 -3.36 -54.38
CA GLU A 98 8.19 -4.49 -54.37
C GLU A 98 8.40 -5.05 -52.95
N ALA A 99 8.53 -4.16 -51.97
CA ALA A 99 8.69 -4.51 -50.56
C ALA A 99 7.48 -5.29 -50.01
N GLY A 100 6.26 -4.78 -50.22
CA GLY A 100 5.03 -5.44 -49.81
C GLY A 100 4.80 -6.78 -50.49
N SER A 101 5.04 -6.87 -51.81
CA SER A 101 4.92 -8.12 -52.57
C SER A 101 5.92 -9.18 -52.09
N ARG A 102 7.18 -8.78 -51.88
CA ARG A 102 8.23 -9.66 -51.35
C ARG A 102 7.87 -10.17 -49.95
N LEU A 103 7.46 -9.28 -49.04
CA LEU A 103 7.12 -9.65 -47.67
C LEU A 103 5.94 -10.64 -47.61
N ARG A 104 4.87 -10.40 -48.39
CA ARG A 104 3.72 -11.33 -48.48
C ARG A 104 4.12 -12.72 -48.97
N SER A 105 4.99 -12.78 -49.97
CA SER A 105 5.52 -14.04 -50.51
C SER A 105 6.32 -14.81 -49.44
N GLU A 106 7.16 -14.13 -48.67
CA GLU A 106 7.94 -14.76 -47.60
C GLU A 106 7.05 -15.22 -46.44
N VAL A 107 6.09 -14.40 -46.00
CA VAL A 107 5.12 -14.78 -44.96
C VAL A 107 4.33 -16.03 -45.35
N ALA A 108 3.89 -16.13 -46.62
CA ALA A 108 3.17 -17.29 -47.12
C ALA A 108 4.00 -18.60 -47.10
N ARG A 109 5.34 -18.48 -47.09
CA ARG A 109 6.27 -19.62 -47.00
C ARG A 109 6.56 -20.04 -45.56
N VAL A 110 6.28 -19.20 -44.57
CA VAL A 110 6.50 -19.54 -43.16
C VAL A 110 5.47 -20.56 -42.72
N GLN A 111 5.95 -21.75 -42.37
CA GLN A 111 5.10 -22.85 -42.00
C GLN A 111 4.32 -22.55 -40.70
N GLY A 112 3.01 -22.76 -40.74
CA GLY A 112 2.12 -22.55 -39.60
C GLY A 112 1.54 -21.13 -39.49
N VAL A 113 2.10 -20.10 -40.13
CA VAL A 113 1.53 -18.73 -40.04
C VAL A 113 0.06 -18.70 -40.49
N GLY A 114 -0.25 -19.25 -41.68
CA GLY A 114 -1.63 -19.32 -42.17
C GLY A 114 -2.56 -20.25 -41.36
N GLN A 115 -2.02 -21.13 -40.51
CA GLN A 115 -2.80 -21.99 -39.62
C GLN A 115 -3.03 -21.35 -38.24
N CYS A 116 -2.13 -20.47 -37.81
CA CYS A 116 -2.09 -19.91 -36.46
C CYS A 116 -2.69 -18.50 -36.38
N PHE A 117 -2.64 -17.74 -37.47
CA PHE A 117 -3.18 -16.40 -37.56
C PHE A 117 -4.36 -16.37 -38.52
N GLY A 118 -5.47 -15.78 -38.10
CA GLY A 118 -6.69 -15.66 -38.90
C GLY A 118 -6.61 -14.56 -39.93
N ASN A 119 -5.75 -13.58 -39.68
CA ASN A 119 -5.43 -12.54 -40.63
C ASN A 119 -3.94 -12.14 -40.51
N VAL A 120 -3.36 -11.73 -41.63
CA VAL A 120 -2.07 -11.05 -41.67
C VAL A 120 -2.28 -9.66 -42.26
N VAL A 121 -2.08 -8.64 -41.44
CA VAL A 121 -2.30 -7.24 -41.77
C VAL A 121 -0.96 -6.59 -42.07
N TYR A 122 -0.94 -5.76 -43.12
CA TYR A 122 0.26 -5.09 -43.60
C TYR A 122 -0.02 -3.59 -43.58
N LEU A 123 0.57 -2.89 -42.63
CA LEU A 123 0.27 -1.49 -42.34
C LEU A 123 1.49 -0.62 -42.66
N THR A 124 1.27 0.38 -43.52
CA THR A 124 2.27 1.38 -43.88
C THR A 124 2.00 2.67 -43.16
N LEU A 125 3.00 3.19 -42.46
CA LEU A 125 2.97 4.53 -41.91
C LEU A 125 3.26 5.59 -42.97
N PRO A 126 2.68 6.81 -42.82
CA PRO A 126 3.08 7.95 -43.62
C PRO A 126 4.61 8.18 -43.51
N PRO A 127 5.30 8.46 -44.61
CA PRO A 127 6.75 8.66 -44.61
C PRO A 127 7.13 9.83 -43.69
N TYR A 128 7.97 9.54 -42.70
CA TYR A 128 8.59 10.56 -41.85
C TYR A 128 9.89 11.05 -42.49
N THR A 129 10.22 12.34 -42.32
CA THR A 129 11.45 12.91 -42.85
C THR A 129 12.68 12.25 -42.20
N ASP A 130 13.57 11.72 -43.05
CA ASP A 130 14.68 10.78 -42.82
C ASP A 130 15.74 11.09 -41.72
N GLY A 131 15.59 12.15 -40.91
CA GLY A 131 16.67 12.64 -40.03
C GLY A 131 16.78 12.00 -38.63
N ALA A 132 15.77 11.30 -38.12
CA ALA A 132 15.63 11.04 -36.67
C ALA A 132 15.61 9.55 -36.25
N MET A 133 16.16 8.66 -37.09
CA MET A 133 16.00 7.19 -36.97
C MET A 133 17.23 6.44 -36.44
N ILE A 134 18.32 7.11 -36.07
CA ILE A 134 19.50 6.44 -35.52
C ILE A 134 19.32 6.28 -34.02
N TYR A 135 19.02 5.07 -33.56
CA TYR A 135 19.09 4.76 -32.14
C TYR A 135 20.57 4.70 -31.72
N ASP A 136 21.14 5.85 -31.32
CA ASP A 136 22.44 5.87 -30.67
C ASP A 136 22.26 5.68 -29.16
N LYS A 137 22.62 4.49 -28.68
CA LYS A 137 22.62 4.16 -27.25
C LYS A 137 23.66 4.96 -26.46
N ARG A 138 24.58 5.67 -27.13
CA ARG A 138 25.75 6.33 -26.53
C ARG A 138 25.59 7.85 -26.35
N GLU A 139 24.63 8.50 -27.01
CA GLU A 139 24.44 9.95 -26.86
C GLU A 139 23.58 10.27 -25.63
N GLU A 140 24.16 10.98 -24.67
CA GLU A 140 23.48 11.48 -23.46
C GLU A 140 22.45 12.58 -23.80
N ASP A 141 22.55 13.19 -24.98
CA ASP A 141 21.63 14.22 -25.48
C ASP A 141 20.45 13.59 -26.23
N GLY A 142 19.27 13.65 -25.60
CA GLY A 142 18.03 12.98 -26.02
C GLY A 142 17.37 13.44 -27.32
N GLU A 143 18.12 13.76 -28.37
CA GLU A 143 17.56 14.19 -29.66
C GLU A 143 17.26 13.03 -30.62
N ILE A 144 17.84 11.84 -30.44
CA ILE A 144 17.76 10.76 -31.45
C ILE A 144 17.11 9.47 -30.90
N GLY A 145 15.77 9.46 -30.90
CA GLY A 145 14.97 8.27 -30.57
C GLY A 145 13.55 8.26 -31.16
N ARG A 146 13.22 9.22 -32.03
CA ARG A 146 11.82 9.48 -32.41
C ARG A 146 11.22 8.37 -33.28
N GLY A 147 11.99 7.69 -34.12
CA GLY A 147 11.48 6.68 -35.05
C GLY A 147 10.62 5.58 -34.41
N ARG A 148 11.26 4.64 -33.69
CA ARG A 148 10.56 3.49 -33.06
C ARG A 148 9.52 3.91 -32.02
N ASN A 149 9.78 4.99 -31.28
CA ASN A 149 8.81 5.56 -30.36
C ASN A 149 7.56 6.04 -31.09
N THR A 150 7.72 6.70 -32.24
CA THR A 150 6.60 7.15 -33.05
C THR A 150 5.82 5.96 -33.59
N LEU A 151 6.50 4.92 -34.11
CA LEU A 151 5.82 3.68 -34.50
C LEU A 151 4.95 3.15 -33.34
N PHE A 152 5.55 2.98 -32.17
CA PHE A 152 4.87 2.43 -31.00
C PHE A 152 3.67 3.29 -30.57
N TYR A 153 3.88 4.57 -30.30
CA TYR A 153 2.81 5.44 -29.82
C TYR A 153 1.73 5.67 -30.88
N THR A 154 2.10 5.81 -32.17
CA THR A 154 1.09 5.93 -33.23
C THR A 154 0.24 4.67 -33.31
N PHE A 155 0.83 3.48 -33.30
CA PHE A 155 0.07 2.23 -33.31
C PHE A 155 -0.86 2.11 -32.09
N MET A 156 -0.32 2.34 -30.88
CA MET A 156 -1.08 2.21 -29.63
C MET A 156 -2.19 3.26 -29.52
N LEU A 157 -1.96 4.49 -29.98
CA LEU A 157 -2.98 5.54 -29.99
C LEU A 157 -4.02 5.34 -31.11
N GLU A 158 -3.65 4.74 -32.24
CA GLU A 158 -4.60 4.40 -33.30
C GLU A 158 -5.60 3.32 -32.86
N LEU A 159 -5.23 2.43 -31.93
CA LEU A 159 -6.17 1.50 -31.29
C LEU A 159 -7.29 2.24 -30.53
N MET A 160 -7.02 3.45 -30.02
CA MET A 160 -8.01 4.28 -29.30
C MET A 160 -8.89 5.12 -30.23
N SER A 161 -8.50 5.27 -31.51
CA SER A 161 -9.14 6.23 -32.39
C SER A 161 -10.56 5.79 -32.74
N ALA A 162 -11.55 6.54 -32.24
CA ALA A 162 -12.97 6.36 -32.56
C ALA A 162 -13.29 6.53 -34.06
N ASN A 163 -12.34 7.02 -34.86
CA ASN A 163 -12.53 7.35 -36.27
C ASN A 163 -12.26 6.18 -37.25
N GLY A 164 -12.36 4.93 -36.79
CA GLY A 164 -12.31 3.76 -37.69
C GLY A 164 -10.97 3.59 -38.40
N SER A 165 -9.85 3.85 -37.69
CA SER A 165 -8.53 3.48 -38.20
C SER A 165 -8.49 1.99 -38.53
N GLU A 166 -7.66 1.59 -39.51
CA GLU A 166 -7.50 0.18 -39.88
C GLU A 166 -7.08 -0.67 -38.66
N VAL A 167 -6.26 -0.10 -37.77
CA VAL A 167 -5.82 -0.70 -36.52
C VAL A 167 -6.97 -0.87 -35.50
N HIS A 168 -7.80 0.16 -35.29
CA HIS A 168 -8.96 0.07 -34.39
C HIS A 168 -9.96 -1.00 -34.85
N GLY A 169 -10.16 -1.12 -36.17
CA GLY A 169 -11.04 -2.12 -36.78
C GLY A 169 -10.64 -3.58 -36.51
N LEU A 170 -9.40 -3.83 -36.04
CA LEU A 170 -8.93 -5.18 -35.68
C LEU A 170 -9.46 -5.66 -34.33
N GLY A 171 -9.98 -4.76 -33.48
CA GLY A 171 -10.56 -5.11 -32.18
C GLY A 171 -9.59 -5.80 -31.21
N LEU A 172 -8.28 -5.49 -31.31
CA LEU A 172 -7.23 -6.14 -30.53
C LEU A 172 -7.40 -5.83 -29.05
N ARG A 173 -7.49 -6.89 -28.22
CA ARG A 173 -7.51 -6.75 -26.76
C ARG A 173 -6.13 -6.82 -26.14
N HIS A 174 -5.21 -7.49 -26.82
CA HIS A 174 -3.83 -7.65 -26.39
C HIS A 174 -2.91 -7.47 -27.59
N VAL A 175 -1.73 -6.90 -27.36
CA VAL A 175 -0.71 -6.68 -28.37
C VAL A 175 0.61 -7.22 -27.86
N LEU A 176 1.17 -8.23 -28.51
CA LEU A 176 2.57 -8.60 -28.36
C LEU A 176 3.38 -7.72 -29.32
N TRP A 177 4.08 -6.72 -28.77
CA TRP A 177 5.03 -5.92 -29.53
C TRP A 177 6.36 -6.68 -29.58
N MET A 178 6.83 -7.00 -30.78
CA MET A 178 7.98 -7.88 -30.97
C MET A 178 8.91 -7.29 -32.02
N GLU A 179 10.12 -6.90 -31.61
CA GLU A 179 11.12 -6.32 -32.52
C GLU A 179 11.59 -7.34 -33.57
N PRO A 180 12.07 -6.89 -34.75
CA PRO A 180 12.48 -7.76 -35.86
C PRO A 180 13.65 -8.71 -35.56
N ASP A 181 14.35 -8.54 -34.43
CA ASP A 181 15.47 -9.34 -33.98
C ASP A 181 15.10 -10.35 -32.88
N VAL A 182 13.80 -10.46 -32.56
CA VAL A 182 13.28 -11.49 -31.65
C VAL A 182 13.00 -12.79 -32.40
N GLN A 183 13.49 -13.89 -31.84
CA GLN A 183 13.26 -15.24 -32.33
C GLN A 183 12.39 -16.04 -31.36
N ALA A 184 11.45 -16.79 -31.92
CA ALA A 184 10.72 -17.81 -31.18
C ALA A 184 11.57 -19.08 -30.98
N ARG A 185 11.61 -19.62 -29.76
CA ARG A 185 12.49 -20.73 -29.39
C ARG A 185 11.78 -22.07 -29.25
N ALA A 186 10.45 -22.06 -29.17
CA ALA A 186 9.66 -23.26 -28.93
C ALA A 186 8.46 -23.33 -29.90
N PRO A 187 8.15 -24.51 -30.47
CA PRO A 187 6.87 -24.73 -31.13
C PRO A 187 5.72 -24.44 -30.18
N GLY A 188 4.61 -23.92 -30.71
CA GLY A 188 3.44 -23.57 -29.89
C GLY A 188 3.68 -22.39 -28.95
N TRP A 189 4.58 -21.49 -29.29
CA TRP A 189 4.83 -20.29 -28.50
C TRP A 189 3.57 -19.40 -28.44
N LEU A 190 2.75 -19.40 -29.49
CA LEU A 190 1.54 -18.59 -29.55
C LEU A 190 0.48 -19.04 -28.53
N GLU A 191 0.29 -20.35 -28.31
CA GLU A 191 -0.56 -20.86 -27.22
C GLU A 191 -0.06 -20.37 -25.85
N ARG A 192 1.25 -20.26 -25.67
CA ARG A 192 1.81 -19.78 -24.41
C ARG A 192 1.54 -18.29 -24.22
N VAL A 193 1.73 -17.47 -25.26
CA VAL A 193 1.39 -16.04 -25.22
C VAL A 193 -0.09 -15.83 -24.96
N HIS A 194 -0.98 -16.62 -25.57
CA HIS A 194 -2.43 -16.59 -25.28
C HIS A 194 -2.75 -16.89 -23.82
N ARG A 195 -2.05 -17.85 -23.19
CA ARG A 195 -2.23 -18.13 -21.76
C ARG A 195 -1.79 -16.96 -20.88
N GLU A 196 -0.71 -16.29 -21.24
CA GLU A 196 -0.27 -15.08 -20.53
C GLU A 196 -1.26 -13.92 -20.75
N ALA A 197 -1.76 -13.75 -21.99
CA ALA A 197 -2.77 -12.76 -22.33
C ALA A 197 -4.11 -12.97 -21.61
N ALA A 198 -4.46 -14.22 -21.30
CA ALA A 198 -5.68 -14.53 -20.56
C ALA A 198 -5.58 -14.22 -19.05
N ARG A 199 -4.43 -13.79 -18.54
CA ARG A 199 -4.27 -13.45 -17.12
C ARG A 199 -5.02 -12.14 -16.81
N PRO A 200 -5.82 -12.08 -15.73
CA PRO A 200 -6.80 -11.03 -15.53
C PRO A 200 -6.25 -9.66 -15.09
N LEU A 201 -4.95 -9.55 -14.77
CA LEU A 201 -4.39 -8.39 -14.07
C LEU A 201 -2.97 -8.08 -14.55
N TYR A 202 -2.85 -7.37 -15.66
CA TYR A 202 -1.62 -6.70 -16.07
C TYR A 202 -1.92 -5.62 -17.13
N TRP A 203 -1.00 -4.67 -17.26
CA TRP A 203 -0.92 -3.70 -18.35
C TRP A 203 0.18 -4.10 -19.32
N ILE A 204 1.37 -4.34 -18.80
CA ILE A 204 2.56 -4.66 -19.58
C ILE A 204 3.23 -5.88 -18.96
N GLN A 205 3.45 -6.91 -19.77
CA GLN A 205 4.16 -8.13 -19.41
C GLN A 205 5.37 -8.29 -20.32
N GLY A 206 6.57 -8.23 -19.77
CA GLY A 206 7.78 -8.52 -20.54
C GLY A 206 9.01 -8.67 -19.65
N SER A 207 10.18 -8.81 -20.26
CA SER A 207 11.43 -8.99 -19.51
C SER A 207 12.19 -7.67 -19.34
N SER A 208 12.85 -7.50 -18.20
CA SER A 208 13.93 -6.51 -18.09
C SER A 208 15.16 -6.92 -18.89
N TYR A 209 16.04 -5.97 -19.19
CA TYR A 209 17.33 -6.22 -19.84
C TYR A 209 18.22 -7.20 -19.04
N ARG A 210 18.79 -8.22 -19.71
CA ARG A 210 19.62 -9.30 -19.13
C ARG A 210 20.99 -9.46 -19.82
N GLY A 211 21.44 -8.49 -20.60
CA GLY A 211 22.76 -8.55 -21.25
C GLY A 211 23.93 -8.59 -20.25
N LYS A 212 25.11 -9.04 -20.70
CA LYS A 212 26.32 -9.10 -19.86
C LYS A 212 26.69 -7.73 -19.29
N CYS A 213 26.48 -6.66 -20.07
CA CYS A 213 26.60 -5.29 -19.58
C CYS A 213 25.42 -4.89 -18.69
N LEU A 214 25.51 -5.17 -17.40
CA LEU A 214 24.75 -4.42 -16.41
C LEU A 214 25.59 -3.20 -15.97
N PRO A 215 24.98 -2.05 -15.62
CA PRO A 215 25.65 -0.78 -15.27
C PRO A 215 26.65 -0.83 -14.10
N ASN A 216 26.93 -2.01 -13.57
CA ASN A 216 27.74 -2.27 -12.39
C ASN A 216 29.08 -2.98 -12.69
N GLU A 217 29.52 -3.09 -13.95
CA GLU A 217 30.87 -3.60 -14.27
C GLU A 217 31.94 -2.50 -14.08
N ALA A 218 33.13 -2.88 -13.62
CA ALA A 218 34.12 -1.97 -13.02
C ALA A 218 34.99 -1.21 -14.04
N ASP A 219 34.93 -1.59 -15.31
CA ASP A 219 35.82 -1.10 -16.37
C ASP A 219 35.21 0.02 -17.23
N GLY A 220 33.98 0.46 -16.93
CA GLY A 220 33.31 1.53 -17.67
C GLY A 220 32.80 1.14 -19.06
N THR A 221 32.99 -0.12 -19.50
CA THR A 221 32.63 -0.59 -20.86
C THR A 221 31.11 -0.60 -21.13
N CYS A 222 30.30 -0.44 -20.07
CA CYS A 222 28.84 -0.57 -20.08
C CYS A 222 28.09 0.70 -19.63
N SER A 223 28.76 1.87 -19.53
CA SER A 223 28.15 3.12 -19.06
C SER A 223 26.90 3.55 -19.84
N TRP A 224 26.80 3.15 -21.12
CA TRP A 224 25.67 3.41 -22.00
C TRP A 224 24.37 2.66 -21.63
N VAL A 225 24.45 1.55 -20.88
CA VAL A 225 23.27 0.85 -20.33
C VAL A 225 22.91 1.53 -19.01
N GLY A 226 22.12 2.61 -19.06
CA GLY A 226 21.76 3.40 -17.88
C GLY A 226 21.27 2.56 -16.67
N ARG A 227 21.47 3.08 -15.45
CA ARG A 227 21.14 2.38 -14.18
C ARG A 227 19.70 1.87 -14.09
N ASP A 228 18.79 2.50 -14.83
CA ASP A 228 17.37 2.16 -14.91
C ASP A 228 17.04 0.96 -15.81
N ALA A 229 18.00 0.39 -16.53
CA ALA A 229 17.82 -0.80 -17.37
C ALA A 229 17.37 -2.06 -16.62
N LEU A 230 17.62 -2.11 -15.31
CA LEU A 230 17.11 -3.18 -14.44
C LEU A 230 15.64 -2.98 -14.04
N GLY A 231 15.11 -1.76 -14.23
CA GLY A 231 13.78 -1.32 -13.81
C GLY A 231 12.71 -1.44 -14.90
N TYR A 232 13.05 -1.15 -16.16
CA TYR A 232 12.06 -1.18 -17.23
C TYR A 232 11.92 -2.58 -17.86
N ILE A 233 10.72 -2.88 -18.37
CA ILE A 233 10.40 -3.99 -19.27
C ILE A 233 10.80 -3.56 -20.67
N GLY A 234 11.66 -4.31 -21.35
CA GLY A 234 12.08 -3.98 -22.71
C GLY A 234 10.92 -3.97 -23.70
N ALA A 235 11.15 -3.33 -24.84
CA ALA A 235 10.21 -3.20 -25.97
C ALA A 235 9.46 -4.50 -26.34
N ASN A 236 10.07 -5.65 -26.12
CA ASN A 236 9.52 -6.97 -26.42
C ASN A 236 8.56 -7.42 -25.30
N ALA A 237 7.33 -6.94 -25.36
CA ALA A 237 6.36 -7.11 -24.29
C ALA A 237 4.93 -7.31 -24.81
N LEU A 238 4.11 -7.90 -23.96
CA LEU A 238 2.67 -8.08 -24.14
C LEU A 238 1.93 -6.94 -23.43
N TYR A 239 1.08 -6.25 -24.16
CA TYR A 239 0.31 -5.09 -23.72
C TYR A 239 -1.18 -5.44 -23.68
N HIS A 240 -1.88 -5.12 -22.58
CA HIS A 240 -3.33 -5.32 -22.44
C HIS A 240 -4.09 -4.09 -22.97
N THR A 241 -4.18 -3.97 -24.29
CA THR A 241 -4.71 -2.79 -24.97
C THR A 241 -6.22 -2.59 -24.81
N ALA A 242 -6.95 -3.57 -24.27
CA ALA A 242 -8.35 -3.39 -23.89
C ALA A 242 -8.53 -2.58 -22.59
N ASP A 243 -7.46 -2.39 -21.82
CA ASP A 243 -7.50 -1.59 -20.60
C ASP A 243 -7.35 -0.09 -20.95
N PRO A 244 -8.38 0.74 -20.71
CA PRO A 244 -8.33 2.16 -21.01
C PRO A 244 -7.29 2.93 -20.18
N ASP A 245 -6.92 2.43 -19.00
CA ASP A 245 -5.96 3.11 -18.12
C ASP A 245 -4.52 2.92 -18.62
N LEU A 246 -4.19 1.75 -19.19
CA LEU A 246 -2.94 1.57 -19.93
C LEU A 246 -2.84 2.57 -21.09
N LEU A 247 -3.91 2.69 -21.87
CA LEU A 247 -3.93 3.58 -23.02
C LEU A 247 -3.80 5.06 -22.60
N THR A 248 -4.41 5.44 -21.47
CA THR A 248 -4.20 6.74 -20.83
C THR A 248 -2.74 6.95 -20.43
N LEU A 249 -2.11 5.96 -19.77
CA LEU A 249 -0.69 6.00 -19.44
C LEU A 249 0.19 6.20 -20.68
N LEU A 250 -0.06 5.46 -21.78
CA LEU A 250 0.73 5.58 -23.01
C LEU A 250 0.58 6.97 -23.63
N HIS A 251 -0.63 7.53 -23.62
CA HIS A 251 -0.90 8.88 -24.09
C HIS A 251 -0.19 9.94 -23.24
N ASP A 252 -0.31 9.88 -21.92
CA ASP A 252 0.37 10.77 -20.97
C ASP A 252 1.89 10.66 -21.13
N THR A 253 2.42 9.44 -21.27
CA THR A 253 3.86 9.19 -21.49
C THR A 253 4.34 9.83 -22.80
N SER A 254 3.59 9.66 -23.88
CA SER A 254 3.92 10.22 -25.20
C SER A 254 3.97 11.75 -25.24
N ARG A 255 3.37 12.43 -24.26
CA ARG A 255 3.30 13.90 -24.14
C ARG A 255 4.06 14.43 -22.92
N GLY A 256 4.53 13.53 -22.07
CA GLY A 256 5.18 13.85 -20.81
C GLY A 256 6.66 14.23 -20.97
N PRO A 257 7.34 14.53 -19.85
CA PRO A 257 8.74 14.93 -19.85
C PRO A 257 9.70 13.84 -20.36
N PHE A 258 9.24 12.58 -20.43
CA PHE A 258 10.03 11.43 -20.87
C PHE A 258 9.73 11.01 -22.32
N ALA A 259 8.89 11.75 -23.07
CA ALA A 259 8.46 11.36 -24.41
C ALA A 259 9.61 11.15 -25.43
N LEU A 260 10.76 11.80 -25.20
CA LEU A 260 11.95 11.67 -26.03
C LEU A 260 12.81 10.44 -25.70
N ARG A 261 12.57 9.78 -24.56
CA ARG A 261 13.25 8.54 -24.16
C ARG A 261 12.64 7.35 -24.93
N PRO A 262 13.38 6.23 -25.13
CA PRO A 262 12.82 5.00 -25.70
C PRO A 262 11.49 4.63 -25.02
N PHE A 263 10.46 4.25 -25.77
CA PHE A 263 9.09 4.18 -25.25
C PHE A 263 8.95 3.26 -24.03
N ASP A 264 9.64 2.13 -24.03
CA ASP A 264 9.69 1.16 -22.95
C ASP A 264 10.29 1.74 -21.66
N ARG A 265 11.40 2.48 -21.79
CA ARG A 265 12.03 3.25 -20.73
C ARG A 265 11.18 4.45 -20.30
N ALA A 266 10.57 5.16 -21.24
CA ALA A 266 9.74 6.33 -21.01
C ALA A 266 8.52 5.96 -20.16
N ILE A 267 7.86 4.84 -20.46
CA ILE A 267 6.73 4.33 -19.69
C ILE A 267 7.16 4.06 -18.24
N TYR A 268 8.28 3.35 -18.03
CA TYR A 268 8.79 3.08 -16.69
C TYR A 268 9.15 4.35 -15.92
N GLN A 269 9.83 5.30 -16.56
CA GLN A 269 10.20 6.58 -15.95
C GLN A 269 8.97 7.43 -15.65
N HIS A 270 7.97 7.43 -16.54
CA HIS A 270 6.71 8.12 -16.31
C HIS A 270 5.98 7.54 -15.09
N LEU A 271 5.85 6.22 -15.04
CA LEU A 271 5.30 5.52 -13.88
C LEU A 271 6.10 5.81 -12.60
N SER A 272 7.43 5.81 -12.65
CA SER A 272 8.27 5.89 -11.45
C SER A 272 8.57 7.31 -10.96
N MET A 273 8.49 8.30 -11.85
CA MET A 273 8.98 9.66 -11.56
C MET A 273 7.93 10.76 -11.81
N ALA A 274 7.02 10.60 -12.77
CA ALA A 274 5.99 11.60 -13.06
C ALA A 274 4.68 11.30 -12.31
N TYR A 275 4.35 10.03 -12.09
CA TYR A 275 3.14 9.69 -11.36
C TYR A 275 3.24 10.10 -9.89
N PRO A 276 2.17 10.71 -9.34
CA PRO A 276 2.00 10.75 -7.90
C PRO A 276 2.10 9.32 -7.33
N GLU A 277 2.67 9.19 -6.13
CA GLU A 277 2.93 7.87 -5.53
C GLU A 277 1.68 6.98 -5.50
N TYR A 278 0.49 7.53 -5.25
CA TYR A 278 -0.75 6.74 -5.27
C TYR A 278 -0.99 6.08 -6.65
N ARG A 279 -0.90 6.84 -7.75
CA ARG A 279 -1.02 6.27 -9.11
C ARG A 279 0.12 5.31 -9.42
N HIS A 280 1.33 5.61 -8.95
CA HIS A 280 2.47 4.70 -9.11
C HIS A 280 2.16 3.33 -8.50
N ARG A 281 1.67 3.29 -7.25
CA ARG A 281 1.28 2.04 -6.56
C ARG A 281 0.18 1.28 -7.31
N ASP A 282 -0.84 2.00 -7.75
CA ASP A 282 -1.99 1.42 -8.44
C ASP A 282 -1.60 0.90 -9.83
N ALA A 283 -0.55 1.42 -10.44
CA ALA A 283 -0.11 1.00 -11.77
C ALA A 283 1.03 -0.03 -11.76
N MET A 284 1.96 0.03 -10.80
CA MET A 284 3.20 -0.76 -10.88
C MET A 284 2.98 -2.26 -10.77
N HIS A 285 1.96 -2.71 -10.04
CA HIS A 285 1.62 -4.13 -9.97
C HIS A 285 1.08 -4.67 -11.32
N LEU A 286 0.65 -3.79 -12.22
CA LEU A 286 0.23 -4.09 -13.58
C LEU A 286 1.42 -4.08 -14.57
N TYR A 287 2.59 -3.62 -14.13
CA TYR A 287 3.85 -3.62 -14.88
C TYR A 287 4.68 -4.88 -14.53
N GLU A 288 4.27 -6.02 -15.08
CA GLU A 288 4.78 -7.34 -14.70
C GLU A 288 6.06 -7.72 -15.44
N ARG A 289 7.14 -7.92 -14.68
CA ARG A 289 8.37 -8.52 -15.21
C ARG A 289 8.25 -10.04 -15.25
N VAL A 290 8.33 -10.60 -16.44
CA VAL A 290 8.17 -12.03 -16.74
C VAL A 290 9.38 -12.56 -17.50
N ASP A 291 9.66 -13.86 -17.35
CA ASP A 291 10.84 -14.50 -17.94
C ASP A 291 10.55 -15.26 -19.25
N TRP A 292 9.30 -15.26 -19.74
CA TRP A 292 8.95 -15.99 -20.97
C TRP A 292 9.38 -15.26 -22.25
N VAL A 293 9.58 -13.95 -22.18
CA VAL A 293 10.42 -13.19 -23.12
C VAL A 293 11.78 -12.98 -22.49
N ARG A 294 12.87 -12.91 -23.28
CA ARG A 294 14.17 -12.57 -22.73
C ARG A 294 15.01 -11.71 -23.66
N ASP A 295 15.43 -10.57 -23.13
CA ASP A 295 16.29 -9.61 -23.81
C ASP A 295 17.73 -9.66 -23.25
N TYR A 296 18.69 -10.10 -24.06
CA TYR A 296 20.12 -10.09 -23.73
C TYR A 296 20.88 -8.93 -24.41
N GLY A 297 20.18 -8.09 -25.18
CA GLY A 297 20.75 -7.02 -26.00
C GLY A 297 21.82 -7.52 -26.97
N ARG A 298 22.89 -6.72 -27.10
CA ARG A 298 24.05 -6.98 -27.98
C ARG A 298 24.87 -8.21 -27.59
N TYR A 299 24.54 -8.86 -26.46
CA TYR A 299 25.30 -9.98 -25.96
C TYR A 299 24.68 -11.30 -26.40
N PRO A 300 25.50 -12.30 -26.76
CA PRO A 300 24.97 -13.61 -27.07
C PRO A 300 24.25 -14.18 -25.86
N ALA A 301 23.06 -14.75 -26.10
CA ALA A 301 22.34 -15.52 -25.11
C ALA A 301 23.24 -16.63 -24.54
N PRO A 302 23.04 -17.02 -23.26
CA PRO A 302 23.81 -18.11 -22.67
C PRO A 302 23.60 -19.41 -23.46
N GLU A 303 24.61 -20.28 -23.49
CA GLU A 303 24.57 -21.58 -24.19
C GLU A 303 23.32 -22.40 -23.84
N ARG A 304 22.82 -22.25 -22.60
CA ARG A 304 21.58 -22.86 -22.13
C ARG A 304 20.58 -21.80 -21.71
N VAL A 305 19.63 -21.50 -22.61
CA VAL A 305 18.45 -20.69 -22.30
C VAL A 305 17.41 -21.56 -21.59
N PRO A 306 16.76 -21.10 -20.49
CA PRO A 306 15.74 -21.89 -19.80
C PRO A 306 14.52 -22.24 -20.68
N GLU A 307 13.92 -23.41 -20.47
CA GLU A 307 12.79 -23.93 -21.27
C GLU A 307 11.49 -23.10 -21.18
N HIS A 308 11.37 -22.27 -20.14
CA HIS A 308 10.24 -21.35 -20.00
C HIS A 308 10.38 -20.11 -20.89
N VAL A 309 11.57 -19.78 -21.37
CA VAL A 309 11.82 -18.68 -22.32
C VAL A 309 11.37 -19.13 -23.70
N ILE A 310 10.39 -18.44 -24.27
CA ILE A 310 9.79 -18.77 -25.56
C ILE A 310 10.15 -17.76 -26.65
N LEU A 311 10.48 -16.52 -26.26
CA LEU A 311 10.98 -15.47 -27.13
C LEU A 311 12.36 -15.02 -26.66
N LEU A 312 13.29 -14.87 -27.61
CA LEU A 312 14.68 -14.53 -27.34
C LEU A 312 15.13 -13.41 -28.29
N HIS A 313 15.68 -12.34 -27.73
CA HIS A 313 16.38 -11.30 -28.49
C HIS A 313 17.74 -11.83 -28.97
N GLN A 314 18.01 -11.78 -30.28
CA GLN A 314 19.33 -12.12 -30.83
C GLN A 314 19.85 -11.03 -31.76
N GLU A 315 20.95 -10.38 -31.40
CA GLU A 315 21.88 -9.80 -32.38
C GLU A 315 23.03 -10.78 -32.68
N HIS A 316 23.45 -10.83 -33.95
CA HIS A 316 24.67 -11.53 -34.36
C HIS A 316 25.92 -10.93 -33.68
N PRO A 317 27.02 -11.70 -33.55
CA PRO A 317 28.26 -11.20 -32.96
C PRO A 317 28.76 -9.92 -33.65
N VAL A 318 29.15 -8.99 -32.79
CA VAL A 318 29.54 -7.60 -33.02
C VAL A 318 30.53 -7.42 -34.19
N LEU A 319 30.21 -6.46 -35.07
CA LEU A 319 31.14 -5.80 -35.98
C LEU A 319 32.31 -5.20 -35.18
N GLU A 320 33.52 -5.39 -35.69
CA GLU A 320 34.82 -5.01 -35.12
C GLU A 320 34.87 -3.64 -34.39
N GLU A 321 35.73 -3.64 -33.37
CA GLU A 321 36.14 -2.55 -32.48
C GLU A 321 36.13 -1.14 -33.10
N VAL A 322 35.32 -0.24 -32.54
CA VAL A 322 35.48 1.20 -32.72
C VAL A 322 35.93 1.81 -31.39
N GLY A 323 37.24 2.05 -31.36
CA GLY A 323 38.06 2.87 -30.47
C GLY A 323 37.49 3.40 -29.15
N ASP A 324 38.10 2.96 -28.06
CA ASP A 324 38.10 3.60 -26.75
C ASP A 324 38.72 5.00 -26.85
N ASN A 325 37.93 6.05 -26.59
CA ASN A 325 38.36 7.30 -25.95
C ASN A 325 37.11 8.15 -25.70
N TYR A 326 37.07 8.84 -24.55
CA TYR A 326 35.99 9.66 -23.97
C TYR A 326 34.98 8.88 -23.11
N VAL A 327 35.14 8.97 -21.78
CA VAL A 327 34.19 9.64 -20.85
C VAL A 327 34.92 9.90 -19.52
N ALA A 328 35.06 11.16 -19.14
CA ALA A 328 35.27 11.61 -17.78
C ALA A 328 34.43 12.88 -17.58
N GLU A 329 33.83 12.98 -16.38
CA GLU A 329 33.17 14.16 -15.80
C GLU A 329 31.71 14.45 -16.21
N ALA A 330 30.75 13.97 -15.39
CA ALA A 330 29.48 14.66 -15.09
C ALA A 330 28.64 13.95 -14.00
N GLU A 331 29.09 13.95 -12.74
CA GLU A 331 28.19 13.75 -11.57
C GLU A 331 28.65 14.68 -10.44
N ASN A 332 28.43 15.99 -10.60
CA ASN A 332 28.55 16.99 -9.53
C ASN A 332 27.61 18.15 -9.85
N ASP A 333 26.32 18.02 -9.50
CA ASP A 333 25.46 19.18 -9.24
C ASP A 333 24.09 18.74 -8.67
N ILE A 334 24.09 18.24 -7.43
CA ILE A 334 22.90 18.28 -6.56
C ILE A 334 23.40 18.53 -5.13
N ASP A 335 23.80 19.77 -4.83
CA ASP A 335 24.10 20.13 -3.44
C ASP A 335 23.80 21.60 -3.16
N LYS A 336 22.51 21.95 -2.99
CA LYS A 336 22.10 23.17 -2.25
C LYS A 336 20.74 22.99 -1.53
N GLY A 337 20.83 22.69 -0.23
CA GLY A 337 20.08 23.41 0.80
C GLY A 337 18.89 22.70 1.46
N LEU A 338 19.05 22.33 2.73
CA LEU A 338 18.29 22.82 3.90
C LEU A 338 18.68 22.02 5.16
N LYS A 339 18.94 22.73 6.25
CA LYS A 339 19.52 22.23 7.51
C LYS A 339 18.46 21.62 8.43
N ALA A 340 18.71 20.41 8.92
CA ALA A 340 18.12 19.86 10.14
C ALA A 340 19.19 19.04 10.88
N GLU A 341 19.78 19.63 11.93
CA GLU A 341 21.18 19.35 12.31
C GLU A 341 21.43 18.05 13.09
N ASP A 342 20.47 17.37 13.73
CA ASP A 342 20.86 16.24 14.61
C ASP A 342 20.91 14.84 13.95
N PHE A 343 20.03 14.54 12.98
CA PHE A 343 19.99 13.21 12.33
C PHE A 343 20.76 13.18 11.00
N GLN A 344 20.80 14.31 10.27
CA GLN A 344 21.64 14.44 9.09
C GLN A 344 23.11 14.47 9.48
N GLU A 345 23.49 15.13 10.57
CA GLU A 345 24.87 15.08 11.03
C GLU A 345 25.27 13.66 11.42
N THR A 346 24.41 12.90 12.11
CA THR A 346 24.71 11.48 12.41
C THR A 346 24.77 10.63 11.14
N ALA A 347 23.84 10.79 10.19
CA ALA A 347 23.84 10.00 8.95
C ALA A 347 24.97 10.41 7.98
N LEU A 348 25.30 11.69 7.91
CA LEU A 348 26.39 12.25 7.10
C LEU A 348 27.74 11.97 7.75
N ASN A 349 27.86 12.05 9.08
CA ASN A 349 29.03 11.63 9.83
C ASN A 349 29.19 10.12 9.78
N LEU A 350 28.12 9.32 9.82
CA LEU A 350 28.19 7.87 9.57
C LEU A 350 28.54 7.59 8.11
N GLN A 351 28.03 8.35 7.16
CA GLN A 351 28.38 8.22 5.75
C GLN A 351 29.84 8.63 5.52
N GLN A 352 30.34 9.65 6.22
CA GLN A 352 31.72 10.14 6.20
C GLN A 352 32.66 9.23 6.98
N GLU A 353 32.27 8.67 8.12
CA GLU A 353 32.96 7.62 8.88
C GLU A 353 32.97 6.33 8.07
N LEU A 354 31.88 5.99 7.38
CA LEU A 354 31.87 4.92 6.37
C LEU A 354 32.86 5.24 5.26
N LEU A 355 32.95 6.50 4.80
CA LEU A 355 33.95 6.99 3.83
C LEU A 355 35.40 7.06 4.38
N GLN A 356 35.59 7.10 5.70
CA GLN A 356 36.90 7.10 6.36
C GLN A 356 37.36 5.68 6.74
N LEU A 357 36.45 4.82 7.19
CA LEU A 357 36.62 3.36 7.25
C LEU A 357 36.85 2.77 5.85
N GLN A 358 36.49 3.50 4.79
CA GLN A 358 36.84 3.21 3.39
C GLN A 358 38.28 3.58 3.00
N SER A 359 38.96 4.50 3.70
CA SER A 359 40.35 4.93 3.41
C SER A 359 41.39 4.32 4.36
N GLY A 360 40.97 3.89 5.55
CA GLY A 360 41.73 2.95 6.35
C GLY A 360 41.85 1.64 5.60
N THR A 361 43.09 1.18 5.40
CA THR A 361 43.41 -0.16 4.91
C THR A 361 42.76 -1.21 5.83
N ALA A 362 41.49 -1.53 5.56
CA ALA A 362 41.03 -2.89 5.76
C ALA A 362 42.01 -3.71 4.94
N GLN A 363 42.95 -4.37 5.63
CA GLN A 363 43.83 -5.36 5.03
C GLN A 363 42.97 -6.14 4.04
N GLU A 364 43.45 -6.23 2.79
CA GLU A 364 42.98 -7.19 1.80
C GLU A 364 43.08 -8.58 2.43
N GLY A 365 42.08 -8.91 3.23
CA GLY A 365 41.95 -10.16 3.93
C GLY A 365 41.54 -11.19 2.89
N ASP A 366 42.55 -11.80 2.29
CA ASP A 366 42.50 -13.02 1.49
C ASP A 366 41.43 -13.02 0.37
N ASP A 367 41.83 -12.55 -0.81
CA ASP A 367 41.08 -12.65 -2.08
C ASP A 367 41.03 -14.10 -2.64
N SER A 368 41.36 -15.11 -1.83
CA SER A 368 41.07 -16.51 -2.17
C SER A 368 39.55 -16.69 -2.28
N PRO A 369 39.00 -17.12 -3.44
CA PRO A 369 37.63 -17.59 -3.48
C PRO A 369 37.52 -18.70 -2.45
N LEU A 370 36.65 -18.57 -1.43
CA LEU A 370 36.42 -19.51 -0.32
C LEU A 370 36.54 -20.98 -0.78
N LYS A 371 37.78 -21.48 -0.87
CA LYS A 371 38.11 -22.84 -1.26
C LYS A 371 38.08 -23.61 0.05
N ASN A 372 36.89 -24.09 0.38
CA ASN A 372 36.52 -24.79 1.61
C ASN A 372 36.23 -23.88 2.81
N PRO A 373 35.09 -23.14 2.83
CA PRO A 373 34.58 -22.65 4.11
C PRO A 373 34.42 -23.84 5.07
N PRO A 374 34.75 -23.69 6.36
CA PRO A 374 34.52 -24.75 7.34
C PRO A 374 33.03 -25.14 7.28
N ARG A 375 32.78 -26.37 6.84
CA ARG A 375 31.41 -26.90 6.75
C ARG A 375 30.94 -27.16 8.16
N ASP A 376 30.10 -26.28 8.68
CA ASP A 376 29.25 -26.59 9.81
C ASP A 376 28.35 -27.76 9.42
N ARG A 377 28.78 -28.97 9.81
CA ARG A 377 28.12 -30.22 9.45
C ARG A 377 26.69 -30.27 9.98
N THR A 378 26.43 -29.64 11.13
CA THR A 378 25.11 -29.61 11.77
C THR A 378 24.16 -28.71 10.98
N LEU A 379 24.58 -27.49 10.63
CA LEU A 379 23.79 -26.62 9.75
C LEU A 379 23.63 -27.22 8.34
N THR A 380 24.68 -27.81 7.76
CA THR A 380 24.59 -28.47 6.45
C THR A 380 23.53 -29.57 6.45
N ALA A 381 23.50 -30.41 7.50
CA ALA A 381 22.52 -31.48 7.65
C ALA A 381 21.10 -30.93 7.83
N ALA A 382 20.92 -29.86 8.62
CA ALA A 382 19.61 -29.21 8.78
C ALA A 382 19.12 -28.58 7.46
N LEU A 383 19.97 -27.85 6.76
CA LEU A 383 19.65 -27.23 5.47
C LEU A 383 19.26 -28.25 4.41
N ALA A 384 20.00 -29.37 4.32
CA ALA A 384 19.70 -30.42 3.35
C ALA A 384 18.32 -31.07 3.57
N LYS A 385 17.80 -31.08 4.80
CA LYS A 385 16.48 -31.64 5.12
C LYS A 385 15.33 -30.75 4.66
N VAL A 386 15.50 -29.43 4.67
CA VAL A 386 14.43 -28.47 4.37
C VAL A 386 14.53 -27.85 2.99
N ALA A 387 15.69 -27.92 2.34
CA ALA A 387 15.88 -27.24 1.07
C ALA A 387 14.99 -27.77 -0.07
N THR A 388 14.49 -26.84 -0.89
CA THR A 388 13.89 -27.19 -2.19
C THR A 388 14.95 -27.78 -3.15
N PRO A 389 14.56 -28.36 -4.29
CA PRO A 389 15.51 -28.78 -5.33
C PRO A 389 16.43 -27.63 -5.82
N ARG A 390 15.99 -26.38 -5.73
CA ARG A 390 16.80 -25.18 -6.04
C ARG A 390 17.61 -24.67 -4.85
N LYS A 391 17.74 -25.46 -3.78
CA LYS A 391 18.40 -25.10 -2.52
C LYS A 391 17.80 -23.85 -1.86
N GLN A 392 16.49 -23.63 -1.98
CA GLN A 392 15.81 -22.53 -1.30
C GLN A 392 15.35 -22.99 0.08
N ILE A 393 15.49 -22.13 1.07
CA ILE A 393 15.00 -22.33 2.44
C ILE A 393 14.24 -21.08 2.90
N LEU A 394 13.31 -21.27 3.82
CA LEU A 394 12.73 -20.22 4.66
C LEU A 394 13.42 -20.27 6.02
N LEU A 395 14.01 -19.16 6.47
CA LEU A 395 14.71 -19.03 7.75
C LEU A 395 13.90 -18.14 8.68
N VAL A 396 13.63 -18.64 9.88
CA VAL A 396 13.02 -17.87 10.98
C VAL A 396 13.79 -18.08 12.27
N LEU A 397 13.81 -17.06 13.13
CA LEU A 397 14.43 -17.10 14.45
C LEU A 397 13.32 -17.00 15.50
N VAL A 398 13.44 -17.74 16.61
CA VAL A 398 12.43 -17.75 17.68
C VAL A 398 13.08 -17.63 19.06
N SER A 399 12.43 -16.84 19.92
CA SER A 399 12.69 -16.73 21.36
C SER A 399 11.41 -17.02 22.16
N ASP A 400 11.55 -17.22 23.47
CA ASP A 400 10.49 -17.64 24.41
C ASP A 400 9.19 -16.83 24.27
N GLY A 401 9.32 -15.50 24.16
CA GLY A 401 8.18 -14.60 24.07
C GLY A 401 7.34 -14.70 22.79
N TYR A 402 7.74 -15.51 21.80
CA TYR A 402 7.15 -15.55 20.46
C TYR A 402 6.70 -16.96 20.02
N HIS A 403 6.55 -17.91 20.95
CA HIS A 403 6.17 -19.30 20.63
C HIS A 403 4.78 -19.43 19.99
N ASP A 404 3.82 -18.63 20.42
CA ASP A 404 2.47 -18.54 19.83
C ASP A 404 2.50 -18.00 18.40
N LEU A 405 3.33 -16.98 18.14
CA LEU A 405 3.57 -16.47 16.79
C LEU A 405 4.26 -17.50 15.91
N LEU A 406 5.22 -18.27 16.44
CA LEU A 406 5.82 -19.41 15.72
C LEU A 406 4.76 -20.47 15.36
N ALA A 407 3.88 -20.83 16.30
CA ALA A 407 2.79 -21.78 16.02
C ALA A 407 1.87 -21.26 14.91
N ASN A 408 1.51 -19.97 14.97
CA ASN A 408 0.71 -19.31 13.94
C ASN A 408 1.41 -19.31 12.58
N PHE A 409 2.68 -18.91 12.54
CA PHE A 409 3.52 -18.89 11.35
C PHE A 409 3.56 -20.28 10.68
N LEU A 410 3.84 -21.32 11.46
CA LEU A 410 3.96 -22.69 10.95
C LEU A 410 2.62 -23.22 10.44
N HIS A 411 1.50 -22.87 11.07
CA HIS A 411 0.15 -23.22 10.59
C HIS A 411 -0.08 -22.69 9.18
N PHE A 412 0.09 -21.39 8.95
CA PHE A 412 -0.11 -20.79 7.62
C PHE A 412 0.94 -21.24 6.60
N ALA A 413 2.21 -21.36 7.01
CA ALA A 413 3.24 -21.94 6.15
C ALA A 413 2.91 -23.39 5.73
N SER A 414 2.29 -24.18 6.60
CA SER A 414 1.90 -25.57 6.29
C SER A 414 0.77 -25.67 5.27
N LYS A 415 -0.21 -24.76 5.30
CA LYS A 415 -1.31 -24.68 4.32
C LYS A 415 -0.80 -24.51 2.88
N HIS A 416 0.41 -23.97 2.72
CA HIS A 416 1.05 -23.73 1.43
C HIS A 416 2.37 -24.51 1.27
N ASP A 417 2.54 -25.60 2.02
CA ASP A 417 3.67 -26.53 1.83
C ASP A 417 5.05 -25.85 1.98
N LEU A 418 5.10 -24.77 2.75
CA LEU A 418 6.29 -23.97 3.03
C LEU A 418 6.94 -24.36 4.36
N SER A 419 6.16 -24.92 5.30
CA SER A 419 6.65 -25.38 6.61
C SER A 419 7.76 -26.45 6.49
N ARG A 420 7.65 -27.35 5.50
CA ARG A 420 8.70 -28.36 5.21
C ARG A 420 9.99 -27.75 4.68
N HIS A 421 9.92 -26.52 4.17
CA HIS A 421 11.05 -25.74 3.69
C HIS A 421 11.55 -24.72 4.72
N THR A 422 11.04 -24.77 5.95
CA THR A 422 11.37 -23.84 7.02
C THR A 422 12.45 -24.40 7.95
N LEU A 423 13.54 -23.66 8.09
CA LEU A 423 14.55 -23.82 9.12
C LEU A 423 14.24 -22.87 10.28
N VAL A 424 14.01 -23.42 11.47
CA VAL A 424 13.78 -22.63 12.69
C VAL A 424 15.07 -22.56 13.50
N ALA A 425 15.53 -21.36 13.86
CA ALA A 425 16.68 -21.17 14.74
C ALA A 425 16.21 -20.76 16.14
N ALA A 426 16.42 -21.62 17.14
CA ALA A 426 16.11 -21.33 18.53
C ALA A 426 17.20 -20.45 19.15
N LEU A 427 16.80 -19.30 19.67
CA LEU A 427 17.71 -18.31 20.28
C LEU A 427 18.01 -18.61 21.74
N ASP A 428 17.10 -19.28 22.45
CA ASP A 428 17.16 -19.50 23.89
C ASP A 428 16.74 -20.93 24.29
N VAL A 429 17.06 -21.29 25.54
CA VAL A 429 16.81 -22.62 26.09
C VAL A 429 15.32 -23.00 26.08
N PRO A 430 14.36 -22.11 26.42
CA PRO A 430 12.94 -22.40 26.29
C PRO A 430 12.53 -22.77 24.86
N SER A 431 13.04 -22.05 23.86
CA SER A 431 12.76 -22.34 22.45
C SER A 431 13.35 -23.67 21.99
N VAL A 432 14.55 -24.04 22.46
CA VAL A 432 15.12 -25.38 22.23
C VAL A 432 14.23 -26.46 22.84
N ALA A 433 13.73 -26.26 24.05
CA ALA A 433 12.84 -27.20 24.72
C ALA A 433 11.50 -27.37 23.99
N LEU A 434 10.97 -26.29 23.38
CA LEU A 434 9.80 -26.33 22.50
C LEU A 434 10.09 -27.19 21.25
N LEU A 435 11.18 -26.90 20.53
CA LEU A 435 11.49 -27.54 19.24
C LEU A 435 11.92 -29.01 19.37
N LYS A 436 12.38 -29.45 20.55
CA LYS A 436 12.61 -30.88 20.85
C LYS A 436 11.33 -31.70 20.94
N ARG A 437 10.17 -31.07 21.15
CA ARG A 437 8.87 -31.75 21.14
C ARG A 437 8.43 -31.99 19.69
N PRO A 438 7.57 -32.99 19.41
CA PRO A 438 6.91 -33.12 18.12
C PRO A 438 6.12 -31.83 17.81
N SER A 439 6.70 -30.94 17.02
CA SER A 439 6.24 -29.56 16.82
C SER A 439 5.86 -29.25 15.36
N GLY A 440 5.90 -30.26 14.48
CA GLY A 440 5.67 -30.07 13.04
C GLY A 440 6.84 -29.39 12.30
N VAL A 441 7.89 -28.96 13.02
CA VAL A 441 9.10 -28.36 12.44
C VAL A 441 9.98 -29.45 11.82
N THR A 442 10.29 -29.30 10.52
CA THR A 442 11.07 -30.30 9.76
C THR A 442 12.56 -30.27 10.12
N ALA A 443 13.14 -29.08 10.31
CA ALA A 443 14.48 -28.94 10.85
C ALA A 443 14.63 -27.65 11.67
N TRP A 444 15.49 -27.71 12.68
CA TRP A 444 15.84 -26.56 13.51
C TRP A 444 17.32 -26.62 13.91
N VAL A 445 17.83 -25.48 14.38
CA VAL A 445 19.20 -25.32 14.88
C VAL A 445 19.19 -24.66 16.27
N ASP A 446 20.14 -25.07 17.10
CA ASP A 446 20.32 -24.58 18.46
C ASP A 446 21.36 -23.44 18.46
N LEU A 447 20.92 -22.19 18.60
CA LEU A 447 21.85 -21.06 18.76
C LEU A 447 22.32 -20.90 20.21
N THR A 448 21.87 -21.72 21.16
CA THR A 448 22.44 -21.78 22.51
C THR A 448 23.66 -22.71 22.57
N ASP A 449 23.84 -23.58 21.58
CA ASP A 449 25.00 -24.45 21.47
C ASP A 449 26.24 -23.64 21.03
N HIS A 450 27.32 -23.71 21.83
CA HIS A 450 28.58 -23.03 21.53
C HIS A 450 29.27 -23.61 20.29
N GLU A 451 29.14 -24.93 20.03
CA GLU A 451 29.69 -25.56 18.83
C GLU A 451 28.99 -25.05 17.55
N PHE A 452 27.68 -24.81 17.64
CA PHE A 452 26.90 -24.30 16.53
C PHE A 452 27.11 -22.79 16.32
N ARG A 453 27.21 -22.00 17.39
CA ARG A 453 27.50 -20.55 17.28
C ARG A 453 28.87 -20.27 16.67
N GLY A 454 29.86 -21.09 17.01
CA GLY A 454 31.26 -20.90 16.66
C GLY A 454 31.99 -20.04 17.70
N GLU A 455 33.33 -20.14 17.74
CA GLU A 455 34.15 -19.33 18.64
C GLU A 455 33.93 -17.83 18.41
N GLY A 456 33.71 -17.08 19.50
CA GLY A 456 33.54 -15.62 19.48
C GLY A 456 32.15 -15.13 19.04
N VAL A 457 31.13 -15.99 19.01
CA VAL A 457 29.72 -15.59 18.86
C VAL A 457 29.00 -15.76 20.20
N PRO A 458 28.58 -14.67 20.88
CA PRO A 458 27.96 -14.76 22.20
C PRO A 458 26.55 -15.39 22.15
N PRO A 459 25.98 -15.75 23.31
CA PRO A 459 24.60 -16.23 23.37
C PRO A 459 23.64 -15.12 22.97
N PHE A 460 22.39 -15.48 22.65
CA PHE A 460 21.36 -14.47 22.49
C PHE A 460 21.19 -13.69 23.79
N ASP A 461 21.47 -12.40 23.73
CA ASP A 461 21.21 -11.43 24.76
C ASP A 461 20.80 -10.13 24.06
N PRO A 462 19.53 -9.70 24.19
CA PRO A 462 19.07 -8.48 23.54
C PRO A 462 19.78 -7.22 24.06
N ALA A 463 20.42 -7.27 25.23
CA ALA A 463 21.22 -6.17 25.78
C ALA A 463 22.68 -6.20 25.30
N ASP A 464 23.18 -7.32 24.77
CA ASP A 464 24.52 -7.46 24.21
C ASP A 464 24.50 -7.12 22.71
N PRO A 465 25.25 -6.10 22.25
CA PRO A 465 25.43 -5.82 20.83
C PRO A 465 25.78 -7.06 19.99
N GLU A 466 26.67 -7.91 20.48
CA GLU A 466 27.13 -9.11 19.77
C GLU A 466 26.12 -10.27 19.86
N GLY A 467 25.32 -10.32 20.93
CA GLY A 467 24.24 -11.28 21.17
C GLY A 467 22.88 -10.87 20.59
N SER A 468 22.81 -9.70 19.93
CA SER A 468 21.56 -9.14 19.42
C SER A 468 20.97 -9.95 18.26
N LEU A 469 19.63 -9.93 18.16
CA LEU A 469 18.87 -10.63 17.10
C LEU A 469 19.39 -10.30 15.68
N LYS A 470 19.69 -9.02 15.43
CA LYS A 470 20.19 -8.51 14.14
C LYS A 470 21.53 -9.13 13.76
N VAL A 471 22.48 -9.25 14.70
CA VAL A 471 23.80 -9.84 14.43
C VAL A 471 23.68 -11.34 14.18
N LEU A 472 22.85 -12.04 14.97
CA LEU A 472 22.62 -13.48 14.82
C LEU A 472 21.94 -13.83 13.50
N ARG A 473 20.88 -13.09 13.12
CA ARG A 473 20.18 -13.27 11.83
C ARG A 473 21.12 -13.09 10.64
N LEU A 474 21.83 -11.96 10.57
CA LEU A 474 22.77 -11.67 9.48
C LEU A 474 23.89 -12.71 9.39
N SER A 475 24.38 -13.16 10.55
CA SER A 475 25.40 -14.22 10.63
C SER A 475 24.89 -15.55 10.09
N LEU A 476 23.67 -15.97 10.46
CA LEU A 476 23.10 -17.23 10.03
C LEU A 476 22.75 -17.21 8.53
N MET A 477 22.15 -16.12 8.03
CA MET A 477 21.91 -15.92 6.60
C MET A 477 23.20 -16.07 5.80
N ARG A 478 24.28 -15.38 6.21
CA ARG A 478 25.59 -15.49 5.55
C ARG A 478 26.11 -16.93 5.54
N ARG A 479 26.01 -17.66 6.66
CA ARG A 479 26.47 -19.06 6.76
C ARG A 479 25.70 -19.99 5.82
N CYS A 480 24.40 -19.80 5.66
CA CYS A 480 23.58 -20.54 4.70
C CYS A 480 24.00 -20.23 3.25
N LEU A 481 24.23 -18.96 2.92
CA LEU A 481 24.65 -18.52 1.58
C LEU A 481 26.03 -19.03 1.19
N VAL A 482 26.99 -19.06 2.14
CA VAL A 482 28.33 -19.63 1.94
C VAL A 482 28.26 -21.13 1.58
N GLN A 483 27.22 -21.84 2.01
CA GLN A 483 26.97 -23.24 1.66
C GLN A 483 26.17 -23.42 0.35
N GLY A 484 25.86 -22.32 -0.35
CA GLY A 484 25.16 -22.32 -1.64
C GLY A 484 23.64 -22.47 -1.53
N TYR A 485 23.05 -22.18 -0.35
CA TYR A 485 21.60 -22.12 -0.18
C TYR A 485 21.08 -20.70 -0.40
N ARG A 486 19.87 -20.59 -0.96
CA ARG A 486 19.12 -19.34 -1.11
C ARG A 486 18.23 -19.17 0.12
N VAL A 487 18.24 -18.00 0.73
CA VAL A 487 17.63 -17.78 2.04
C VAL A 487 16.50 -16.76 1.92
N LEU A 488 15.27 -17.21 2.14
CA LEU A 488 14.15 -16.32 2.46
C LEU A 488 14.16 -16.13 3.99
N SER A 489 14.63 -14.99 4.48
CA SER A 489 14.56 -14.64 5.90
C SER A 489 13.22 -13.98 6.20
N SER A 490 12.55 -14.38 7.28
CA SER A 490 11.24 -13.86 7.68
C SER A 490 11.16 -13.67 9.20
N ASP A 491 10.44 -12.63 9.61
CA ASP A 491 9.94 -12.49 10.99
C ASP A 491 8.75 -13.43 11.21
N LEU A 492 8.47 -13.71 12.50
CA LEU A 492 7.41 -14.64 12.92
C LEU A 492 5.99 -14.03 12.81
N ASP A 493 5.91 -12.72 12.63
CA ASP A 493 4.68 -11.97 12.37
C ASP A 493 4.43 -11.78 10.87
N VAL A 494 4.95 -12.68 10.04
CA VAL A 494 4.58 -12.82 8.63
C VAL A 494 3.64 -14.00 8.47
N VAL A 495 2.52 -13.80 7.78
CA VAL A 495 1.57 -14.85 7.42
C VAL A 495 1.72 -15.16 5.94
N TRP A 496 2.02 -16.42 5.62
CA TRP A 496 2.15 -16.90 4.25
C TRP A 496 0.80 -17.37 3.72
N LEU A 497 0.31 -16.72 2.67
CA LEU A 497 -0.96 -17.04 2.01
C LEU A 497 -0.75 -17.84 0.71
N ARG A 498 0.49 -17.89 0.23
CA ARG A 498 0.92 -18.66 -0.93
C ARG A 498 2.38 -19.10 -0.75
N ASN A 499 2.78 -20.14 -1.48
CA ASN A 499 4.18 -20.57 -1.52
C ASN A 499 4.99 -19.66 -2.47
N PRO A 500 5.94 -18.85 -1.97
CA PRO A 500 6.72 -17.95 -2.82
C PRO A 500 7.74 -18.68 -3.71
N PHE A 501 8.02 -19.96 -3.45
CA PHE A 501 8.94 -20.77 -4.26
C PHE A 501 8.26 -21.40 -5.48
N GLN A 502 6.93 -21.57 -5.48
CA GLN A 502 6.19 -22.31 -6.51
C GLN A 502 5.89 -21.51 -7.79
N ALA A 503 6.24 -20.22 -7.85
CA ALA A 503 5.92 -19.35 -8.99
C ALA A 503 7.16 -18.74 -9.69
N ALA A 504 8.37 -19.25 -9.42
CA ALA A 504 9.63 -18.63 -9.87
C ALA A 504 9.75 -17.12 -9.56
N TYR A 505 8.98 -16.62 -8.57
CA TYR A 505 8.90 -15.20 -8.22
C TYR A 505 10.28 -14.61 -7.91
N PHE A 506 11.10 -15.40 -7.22
CA PHE A 506 12.51 -15.12 -7.04
C PHE A 506 13.32 -15.70 -8.19
N SER A 507 13.82 -14.83 -9.06
CA SER A 507 14.79 -15.20 -10.09
C SER A 507 16.20 -15.37 -9.49
N ASP A 508 17.18 -15.82 -10.28
CA ASP A 508 18.60 -15.86 -9.86
C ASP A 508 19.38 -14.62 -10.36
N GLU A 509 18.66 -13.63 -10.90
CA GLU A 509 19.25 -12.46 -11.58
C GLU A 509 19.43 -11.27 -10.65
N LEU A 510 18.70 -11.25 -9.54
CA LEU A 510 19.01 -10.36 -8.44
C LEU A 510 19.79 -11.14 -7.39
N ASP A 511 20.61 -10.41 -6.66
CA ASP A 511 21.39 -10.92 -5.54
C ASP A 511 20.56 -10.87 -4.24
N PHE A 512 19.62 -9.91 -4.17
CA PHE A 512 18.87 -9.60 -2.95
C PHE A 512 17.48 -8.99 -3.23
N TRP A 513 16.47 -9.40 -2.48
CA TRP A 513 15.14 -8.83 -2.47
C TRP A 513 14.82 -8.50 -1.01
N ILE A 514 14.18 -7.38 -0.78
CA ILE A 514 13.86 -6.93 0.57
C ILE A 514 12.49 -6.29 0.56
N GLN A 515 11.68 -6.51 1.59
CA GLN A 515 10.37 -5.89 1.65
C GLN A 515 10.49 -4.37 1.74
N SER A 516 9.54 -3.66 1.14
CA SER A 516 9.37 -2.23 1.39
C SER A 516 8.67 -2.00 2.73
N ASP A 517 9.25 -1.15 3.56
CA ASP A 517 8.63 -0.62 4.76
C ASP A 517 7.93 0.72 4.51
N SER A 518 7.87 1.20 3.26
CA SER A 518 7.21 2.47 2.94
C SER A 518 5.71 2.40 3.25
N HIS A 519 5.21 3.47 3.89
CA HIS A 519 3.78 3.67 4.11
C HIS A 519 2.99 3.91 2.81
N THR A 520 3.70 4.25 1.74
CA THR A 520 3.14 4.57 0.44
C THR A 520 3.52 3.55 -0.63
N GLY A 521 3.97 2.36 -0.27
CA GLY A 521 4.28 1.32 -1.25
C GLY A 521 5.78 1.15 -1.44
N PHE A 522 6.45 1.95 -2.28
CA PHE A 522 7.84 1.69 -2.66
C PHE A 522 8.84 2.69 -2.10
N VAL A 523 8.51 3.98 -2.20
CA VAL A 523 9.40 5.05 -1.75
C VAL A 523 8.73 5.85 -0.66
N GLU A 524 9.51 6.51 0.19
CA GLU A 524 8.98 7.40 1.21
C GLU A 524 9.76 8.70 1.20
N THR A 525 9.06 9.82 1.40
CA THR A 525 9.71 11.11 1.60
C THR A 525 10.36 11.09 2.97
N THR A 526 11.67 11.24 3.03
CA THR A 526 12.43 11.30 4.28
C THR A 526 12.30 12.68 4.92
N LYS A 527 12.79 12.83 6.17
CA LYS A 527 12.85 14.13 6.85
C LYS A 527 13.59 15.22 6.04
N GLY A 528 14.54 14.83 5.20
CA GLY A 528 15.29 15.74 4.32
C GLY A 528 14.58 16.05 2.99
N GLY A 529 13.34 15.58 2.79
CA GLY A 529 12.59 15.79 1.54
C GLY A 529 12.98 14.86 0.39
N LEU A 530 14.00 14.02 0.56
CA LEU A 530 14.41 13.02 -0.43
C LEU A 530 13.41 11.87 -0.46
N ARG A 531 13.01 11.43 -1.66
CA ARG A 531 12.23 10.21 -1.86
C ARG A 531 13.16 9.03 -2.03
N GLU A 532 13.10 8.08 -1.10
CA GLU A 532 14.01 6.92 -1.09
C GLU A 532 13.23 5.62 -0.92
N VAL A 533 13.79 4.51 -1.42
CA VAL A 533 13.27 3.18 -1.13
C VAL A 533 13.45 2.91 0.36
N PHE A 534 12.33 2.76 1.07
CA PHE A 534 12.32 2.50 2.49
C PHE A 534 12.16 0.99 2.69
N VAL A 535 13.21 0.30 3.13
CA VAL A 535 13.26 -1.17 3.21
C VAL A 535 12.94 -1.67 4.62
N SER A 536 12.47 -2.91 4.76
CA SER A 536 12.20 -3.61 6.03
C SER A 536 13.18 -4.78 6.22
N ALA A 537 13.70 -4.93 7.43
CA ALA A 537 14.56 -6.08 7.78
C ALA A 537 13.78 -7.39 8.00
N GLY A 538 12.46 -7.32 8.23
CA GLY A 538 11.67 -8.46 8.64
C GLY A 538 11.34 -9.45 7.52
N LEU A 539 11.56 -9.10 6.26
CA LEU A 539 11.37 -10.01 5.13
C LEU A 539 12.36 -9.73 4.01
N SER A 540 13.23 -10.70 3.69
CA SER A 540 14.20 -10.59 2.61
C SER A 540 14.50 -11.95 1.96
N TYR A 541 14.87 -11.94 0.69
CA TYR A 541 15.35 -13.12 -0.03
C TYR A 541 16.76 -12.86 -0.57
N ALA A 542 17.69 -13.76 -0.28
CA ALA A 542 19.09 -13.62 -0.62
C ALA A 542 19.56 -14.80 -1.50
N VAL A 543 20.25 -14.48 -2.59
CA VAL A 543 20.86 -15.47 -3.50
C VAL A 543 22.35 -15.60 -3.18
N PRO A 544 22.90 -16.81 -3.13
CA PRO A 544 24.31 -17.03 -2.82
C PRO A 544 25.19 -16.48 -3.94
N SER A 545 25.87 -15.38 -3.67
CA SER A 545 26.90 -14.80 -4.53
C SER A 545 27.99 -14.18 -3.68
N VAL A 546 29.19 -13.97 -4.26
CA VAL A 546 30.29 -13.26 -3.57
C VAL A 546 29.85 -11.87 -3.10
N ARG A 547 29.02 -11.18 -3.90
CA ARG A 547 28.49 -9.85 -3.58
C ARG A 547 27.56 -9.91 -2.36
N THR A 548 26.60 -10.83 -2.34
CA THR A 548 25.65 -11.00 -1.23
C THR A 548 26.36 -11.40 0.07
N ILE A 549 27.34 -12.30 -0.02
CA ILE A 549 28.09 -12.77 1.14
C ILE A 549 28.94 -11.63 1.74
N ARG A 550 29.60 -10.82 0.89
CA ARG A 550 30.35 -9.64 1.33
C ARG A 550 29.42 -8.56 1.92
N PHE A 551 28.27 -8.32 1.29
CA PHE A 551 27.25 -7.40 1.80
C PHE A 551 26.77 -7.77 3.20
N LEU A 552 26.35 -9.01 3.43
CA LEU A 552 25.88 -9.43 4.75
C LEU A 552 27.00 -9.43 5.80
N ALA A 553 28.25 -9.68 5.39
CA ALA A 553 29.39 -9.54 6.30
C ALA A 553 29.59 -8.09 6.75
N ALA A 554 29.49 -7.12 5.82
CA ALA A 554 29.59 -5.71 6.13
C ALA A 554 28.41 -5.22 6.98
N ALA A 555 27.17 -5.60 6.62
CA ALA A 555 25.97 -5.26 7.39
C ALA A 555 26.06 -5.81 8.83
N ARG A 556 26.55 -7.04 9.00
CA ARG A 556 26.82 -7.62 10.33
C ARG A 556 27.87 -6.84 11.10
N HIS A 557 28.96 -6.41 10.45
CA HIS A 557 29.98 -5.60 11.11
C HIS A 557 29.40 -4.27 11.59
N MET A 558 28.67 -3.56 10.73
CA MET A 558 27.96 -2.34 11.09
C MET A 558 26.98 -2.55 12.25
N ALA A 559 26.27 -3.69 12.28
CA ALA A 559 25.38 -4.03 13.39
C ALA A 559 26.07 -4.17 14.74
N ARG A 560 27.37 -4.51 14.75
CA ARG A 560 28.20 -4.63 15.97
C ARG A 560 28.77 -3.28 16.40
N GLU A 561 29.30 -2.51 15.45
CA GLU A 561 29.92 -1.20 15.75
C GLU A 561 28.86 -0.14 16.13
N HIS A 562 27.63 -0.29 15.63
CA HIS A 562 26.53 0.65 15.83
C HIS A 562 25.30 -0.05 16.46
N PRO A 563 25.39 -0.43 17.76
CA PRO A 563 24.30 -1.13 18.45
C PRO A 563 23.00 -0.32 18.54
N GLU A 564 23.07 1.01 18.50
CA GLU A 564 21.95 1.94 18.50
C GLU A 564 21.11 1.90 17.21
N LEU A 565 21.71 1.46 16.09
CA LEU A 565 21.00 1.35 14.83
C LEU A 565 20.19 0.06 14.76
N SER A 566 18.94 0.16 14.32
CA SER A 566 18.12 -1.01 14.00
C SER A 566 18.68 -1.76 12.79
N GLU A 567 18.36 -3.06 12.66
CA GLU A 567 18.72 -3.86 11.49
C GLU A 567 18.22 -3.22 10.18
N GLN A 568 17.03 -2.62 10.23
CA GLN A 568 16.43 -1.92 9.11
C GLN A 568 17.26 -0.69 8.68
N GLN A 569 17.70 0.13 9.63
CA GLN A 569 18.59 1.26 9.34
C GLN A 569 19.91 0.79 8.73
N ILE A 570 20.49 -0.28 9.27
CA ILE A 570 21.74 -0.89 8.76
C ILE A 570 21.58 -1.37 7.32
N LEU A 571 20.53 -2.12 7.02
CA LEU A 571 20.26 -2.62 5.68
C LEU A 571 19.97 -1.47 4.71
N ARG A 572 19.18 -0.47 5.11
CA ARG A 572 18.92 0.73 4.31
C ARG A 572 20.22 1.44 3.97
N LEU A 573 21.04 1.81 4.95
CA LEU A 573 22.32 2.49 4.72
C LEU A 573 23.25 1.66 3.81
N SER A 574 23.33 0.35 4.06
CA SER A 574 24.17 -0.55 3.27
C SER A 574 23.69 -0.68 1.81
N LEU A 575 22.38 -0.69 1.57
CA LEU A 575 21.78 -0.76 0.23
C LEU A 575 21.80 0.58 -0.50
N THR A 576 21.72 1.71 0.21
CA THR A 576 21.88 3.06 -0.36
C THR A 576 23.31 3.26 -0.85
N VAL A 577 24.30 2.90 -0.04
CA VAL A 577 25.72 2.96 -0.44
C VAL A 577 26.03 1.92 -1.53
N ASN A 578 25.41 0.74 -1.44
CA ASN A 578 25.56 -0.39 -2.35
C ASN A 578 27.01 -0.70 -2.79
N ARG A 579 27.97 -0.66 -1.86
CA ARG A 579 29.41 -0.82 -2.15
C ARG A 579 29.73 -2.05 -3.01
N TYR A 580 29.03 -3.15 -2.76
CA TYR A 580 29.25 -4.43 -3.46
C TYR A 580 28.45 -4.57 -4.75
N ARG A 581 27.80 -3.49 -5.20
CA ARG A 581 27.01 -3.42 -6.43
C ARG A 581 26.00 -4.57 -6.52
N LEU A 582 25.29 -4.80 -5.42
CA LEU A 582 24.21 -5.78 -5.38
C LEU A 582 23.16 -5.39 -6.42
N ARG A 583 22.70 -6.39 -7.16
CA ARG A 583 21.47 -6.29 -7.95
C ARG A 583 20.34 -6.57 -6.97
N TRP A 584 19.61 -5.55 -6.56
CA TRP A 584 18.55 -5.73 -5.56
C TRP A 584 17.28 -4.98 -5.92
N ARG A 585 16.16 -5.36 -5.30
CA ARG A 585 14.89 -4.63 -5.40
C ARG A 585 14.04 -4.75 -4.14
N ALA A 586 13.08 -3.83 -4.00
CA ALA A 586 11.98 -4.00 -3.07
C ALA A 586 11.01 -5.11 -3.55
N LEU A 587 10.43 -5.87 -2.62
CA LEU A 587 9.30 -6.75 -2.90
C LEU A 587 8.07 -5.92 -3.28
N GLU A 588 7.23 -6.45 -4.18
CA GLU A 588 5.99 -5.82 -4.62
C GLU A 588 5.04 -5.60 -3.42
N PRO A 589 4.73 -4.35 -3.01
CA PRO A 589 3.94 -4.05 -1.83
C PRO A 589 2.49 -4.55 -1.90
N ALA A 590 1.92 -4.75 -3.09
CA ALA A 590 0.61 -5.40 -3.21
C ALA A 590 0.66 -6.91 -2.90
N LEU A 591 1.78 -7.58 -3.19
CA LEU A 591 1.98 -9.01 -2.95
C LEU A 591 2.64 -9.32 -1.61
N PHE A 592 3.43 -8.39 -1.07
CA PHE A 592 4.13 -8.47 0.20
C PHE A 592 3.90 -7.21 1.03
N PRO A 593 2.63 -6.84 1.31
CA PRO A 593 2.30 -5.66 2.09
C PRO A 593 2.94 -5.72 3.48
N ASN A 594 3.48 -4.58 3.91
CA ASN A 594 3.75 -4.31 5.32
C ASN A 594 2.43 -4.02 6.06
N GLY A 595 2.50 -3.89 7.38
CA GLY A 595 1.30 -3.82 8.19
C GLY A 595 0.51 -2.53 7.98
N PHE A 596 1.18 -1.43 7.69
CA PHE A 596 0.50 -0.19 7.33
C PHE A 596 -0.29 -0.34 6.02
N LEU A 597 0.32 -0.95 5.01
CA LEU A 597 -0.34 -1.17 3.72
C LEU A 597 -1.54 -2.12 3.83
N TYR A 598 -1.45 -3.18 4.64
CA TYR A 598 -2.52 -4.17 4.75
C TYR A 598 -3.68 -3.73 5.68
N TRP A 599 -3.39 -3.24 6.89
CA TRP A 599 -4.43 -2.94 7.90
C TRP A 599 -4.87 -1.48 7.91
N GLU A 600 -3.98 -0.53 7.58
CA GLU A 600 -4.33 0.90 7.67
C GLU A 600 -4.75 1.47 6.32
N GLN A 601 -4.08 1.06 5.24
CA GLN A 601 -4.36 1.51 3.88
C GLN A 601 -5.29 0.56 3.12
N THR A 602 -5.48 -0.67 3.61
CA THR A 602 -6.24 -1.74 2.94
C THR A 602 -5.86 -1.89 1.45
N PHE A 603 -4.56 -1.76 1.17
CA PHE A 603 -4.06 -1.50 -0.18
C PHE A 603 -4.21 -2.71 -1.13
N PRO A 604 -3.76 -3.93 -0.78
CA PRO A 604 -4.06 -5.09 -1.62
C PRO A 604 -5.57 -5.31 -1.80
N GLN A 605 -6.37 -5.04 -0.77
CA GLN A 605 -7.82 -5.20 -0.79
C GLN A 605 -8.48 -4.22 -1.77
N SER A 606 -8.06 -2.94 -1.79
CA SER A 606 -8.58 -1.95 -2.74
C SER A 606 -8.24 -2.27 -4.19
N LEU A 607 -7.17 -3.04 -4.41
CA LEU A 607 -6.76 -3.50 -5.74
C LEU A 607 -7.36 -4.87 -6.13
N GLY A 608 -8.08 -5.54 -5.22
CA GLY A 608 -8.52 -6.93 -5.44
C GLY A 608 -7.35 -7.93 -5.59
N VAL A 609 -6.15 -7.57 -5.13
CA VAL A 609 -4.95 -8.39 -5.22
C VAL A 609 -4.85 -9.27 -3.98
N GLN A 610 -4.70 -10.59 -4.19
CA GLN A 610 -4.40 -11.52 -3.10
C GLN A 610 -2.90 -11.55 -2.81
N PRO A 611 -2.47 -11.16 -1.60
CA PRO A 611 -1.05 -11.17 -1.23
C PRO A 611 -0.45 -12.58 -1.24
N ILE A 612 0.87 -12.67 -1.43
CA ILE A 612 1.66 -13.89 -1.19
C ILE A 612 1.95 -14.03 0.31
N ALA A 613 2.29 -12.93 0.95
CA ALA A 613 2.53 -12.87 2.39
C ALA A 613 2.06 -11.53 2.95
N VAL A 614 1.62 -11.52 4.20
CA VAL A 614 1.26 -10.30 4.93
C VAL A 614 2.18 -10.17 6.13
N HIS A 615 2.91 -9.07 6.22
CA HIS A 615 3.80 -8.79 7.35
C HIS A 615 3.11 -7.84 8.33
N ASN A 616 2.93 -8.26 9.58
CA ASN A 616 2.29 -7.49 10.65
C ASN A 616 3.28 -6.64 11.44
N ASN A 617 4.19 -5.99 10.72
CA ASN A 617 5.01 -4.94 11.29
C ASN A 617 4.20 -3.65 11.48
N MET A 618 4.78 -2.69 12.19
CA MET A 618 4.14 -1.42 12.57
C MET A 618 2.93 -1.55 13.53
N ALA A 619 2.59 -2.74 13.99
CA ALA A 619 1.80 -2.90 15.20
C ALA A 619 2.67 -2.55 16.43
N GLU A 620 2.11 -1.78 17.37
CA GLU A 620 2.87 -1.22 18.50
C GLU A 620 3.34 -2.30 19.50
N SER A 621 2.67 -3.46 19.53
CA SER A 621 2.94 -4.51 20.50
C SER A 621 2.62 -5.92 19.97
N LYS A 622 3.00 -6.94 20.74
CA LYS A 622 2.60 -8.33 20.45
C LYS A 622 1.08 -8.52 20.53
N ALA A 623 0.39 -7.91 21.50
CA ALA A 623 -1.05 -8.06 21.63
C ALA A 623 -1.80 -7.39 20.47
N ALA A 624 -1.35 -6.22 20.01
CA ALA A 624 -1.84 -5.58 18.80
C ALA A 624 -1.59 -6.46 17.55
N LYS A 625 -0.43 -7.13 17.45
CA LYS A 625 -0.18 -8.10 16.36
C LYS A 625 -1.18 -9.24 16.36
N VAL A 626 -1.41 -9.86 17.52
CA VAL A 626 -2.39 -10.93 17.67
C VAL A 626 -3.79 -10.43 17.33
N TYR A 627 -4.18 -9.25 17.80
CA TYR A 627 -5.45 -8.61 17.47
C TYR A 627 -5.64 -8.44 15.95
N ARG A 628 -4.68 -7.82 15.26
CA ARG A 628 -4.68 -7.65 13.80
C ARG A 628 -4.80 -8.97 13.04
N PHE A 629 -4.10 -10.00 13.50
CA PHE A 629 -4.23 -11.35 12.93
C PHE A 629 -5.61 -11.95 13.17
N ARG A 630 -6.18 -11.80 14.37
CA ARG A 630 -7.54 -12.26 14.64
C ARG A 630 -8.56 -11.53 13.77
N GLU A 631 -8.43 -10.22 13.61
CA GLU A 631 -9.31 -9.42 12.73
C GLU A 631 -9.25 -9.89 11.27
N ALA A 632 -8.05 -10.21 10.76
CA ALA A 632 -7.88 -10.68 9.39
C ALA A 632 -8.13 -12.19 9.20
N GLY A 633 -8.52 -12.93 10.25
CA GLY A 633 -8.66 -14.39 10.20
C GLY A 633 -7.33 -15.15 10.06
N PHE A 634 -6.22 -14.50 10.42
CA PHE A 634 -4.86 -15.03 10.36
C PHE A 634 -4.32 -15.51 11.72
N TRP A 635 -5.21 -15.90 12.63
CA TRP A 635 -4.84 -16.44 13.94
C TRP A 635 -5.31 -17.89 14.10
N SER A 636 -4.37 -18.82 13.99
CA SER A 636 -4.60 -20.27 14.00
C SER A 636 -5.30 -20.79 15.26
N ALA A 637 -5.06 -20.19 16.43
CA ALA A 637 -5.71 -20.61 17.67
C ALA A 637 -7.22 -20.38 17.65
N ASP A 638 -7.71 -19.43 16.84
CA ASP A 638 -9.14 -19.17 16.69
C ASP A 638 -9.83 -20.24 15.82
N GLU A 639 -9.11 -20.90 14.90
CA GLU A 639 -9.64 -22.01 14.08
C GLU A 639 -9.98 -23.25 14.93
N ALA A 640 -9.32 -23.42 16.08
CA ALA A 640 -9.56 -24.53 16.99
C ALA A 640 -10.87 -24.39 17.79
N LEU A 641 -11.42 -23.17 17.88
CA LEU A 641 -12.67 -22.89 18.58
C LEU A 641 -13.85 -22.97 17.61
N SER A 642 -14.74 -23.96 17.81
CA SER A 642 -15.93 -24.08 16.98
C SER A 642 -16.90 -22.92 17.26
N PRO A 643 -17.58 -22.38 16.22
CA PRO A 643 -18.63 -21.38 16.41
C PRO A 643 -19.69 -21.82 17.42
N GLU A 644 -20.03 -23.11 17.45
CA GLU A 644 -21.01 -23.66 18.39
C GLU A 644 -20.53 -23.62 19.84
N ALA A 645 -19.25 -23.93 20.10
CA ALA A 645 -18.70 -23.83 21.45
C ALA A 645 -18.70 -22.38 21.96
N ILE A 646 -18.50 -21.41 21.07
CA ILE A 646 -18.59 -19.98 21.41
C ILE A 646 -20.04 -19.58 21.72
N ARG A 647 -20.99 -20.02 20.90
CA ARG A 647 -22.43 -19.69 21.07
C ARG A 647 -23.08 -20.35 22.29
N THR A 648 -22.62 -21.53 22.67
CA THR A 648 -23.17 -22.31 23.80
C THR A 648 -22.36 -22.18 25.08
N GLY A 649 -21.22 -21.48 25.01
CA GLY A 649 -20.37 -21.21 26.16
C GLY A 649 -21.00 -20.29 27.20
N GLU A 650 -20.38 -20.22 28.37
CA GLU A 650 -20.83 -19.33 29.47
C GLU A 650 -20.68 -17.84 29.12
N LYS A 651 -19.72 -17.51 28.24
CA LYS A 651 -19.42 -16.15 27.82
C LYS A 651 -20.51 -15.64 26.88
N LYS A 652 -21.11 -14.50 27.23
CA LYS A 652 -22.12 -13.81 26.44
C LYS A 652 -21.55 -12.54 25.83
N TYR A 653 -22.08 -12.16 24.68
CA TYR A 653 -21.51 -11.11 23.85
C TYR A 653 -22.49 -9.95 23.63
N LEU A 654 -21.92 -8.78 23.36
CA LEU A 654 -22.60 -7.58 22.92
C LEU A 654 -21.86 -7.03 21.70
N ALA A 655 -22.59 -6.63 20.66
CA ALA A 655 -22.07 -5.92 19.50
C ALA A 655 -22.99 -4.74 19.16
N TYR A 656 -22.51 -3.82 18.33
CA TYR A 656 -23.35 -2.76 17.78
C TYR A 656 -22.99 -2.47 16.32
N MET A 657 -23.93 -1.87 15.58
CA MET A 657 -23.76 -1.60 14.15
C MET A 657 -22.91 -0.35 13.91
N GLY A 658 -21.92 -0.46 13.01
CA GLY A 658 -21.11 0.66 12.53
C GLY A 658 -21.68 1.23 11.24
N MET A 659 -22.44 2.33 11.31
CA MET A 659 -23.06 2.94 10.13
C MET A 659 -22.16 3.97 9.43
N VAL A 660 -21.97 3.85 8.11
CA VAL A 660 -21.05 4.72 7.36
C VAL A 660 -21.46 6.21 7.40
N PHE A 661 -22.74 6.52 7.21
CA PHE A 661 -23.23 7.91 7.12
C PHE A 661 -23.09 8.72 8.42
N ASP A 662 -22.93 8.07 9.57
CA ASP A 662 -22.71 8.73 10.88
C ASP A 662 -21.44 8.20 11.56
N ASN A 663 -20.39 7.99 10.77
CA ASN A 663 -19.16 7.35 11.22
C ASN A 663 -18.10 8.30 11.80
N GLY A 664 -18.44 9.58 12.04
CA GLY A 664 -17.48 10.55 12.55
C GLY A 664 -16.79 10.07 13.83
N LEU A 665 -15.46 10.21 13.93
CA LEU A 665 -14.67 9.65 15.03
C LEU A 665 -15.17 10.08 16.42
N GLY A 666 -15.67 11.32 16.55
CA GLY A 666 -16.29 11.80 17.79
C GLY A 666 -17.51 10.97 18.20
N ASN A 667 -18.36 10.61 17.25
CA ASN A 667 -19.56 9.78 17.49
C ASN A 667 -19.15 8.35 17.81
N ARG A 668 -18.23 7.77 17.02
CA ARG A 668 -17.72 6.40 17.23
C ARG A 668 -17.02 6.22 18.57
N ARG A 669 -16.32 7.24 19.07
CA ARG A 669 -15.71 7.23 20.41
C ARG A 669 -16.76 7.22 21.51
N VAL A 670 -17.81 8.02 21.37
CA VAL A 670 -18.94 8.03 22.32
C VAL A 670 -19.64 6.68 22.32
N GLU A 671 -19.92 6.10 21.15
CA GLU A 671 -20.50 4.77 21.05
C GLU A 671 -19.64 3.68 21.70
N LEU A 672 -18.32 3.69 21.46
CA LEU A 672 -17.41 2.73 22.08
C LEU A 672 -17.42 2.85 23.60
N ARG A 673 -17.34 4.08 24.14
CA ARG A 673 -17.47 4.35 25.59
C ARG A 673 -18.79 3.79 26.14
N GLN A 674 -19.90 4.06 25.47
CA GLN A 674 -21.23 3.63 25.89
C GLN A 674 -21.39 2.10 25.80
N ALA A 675 -20.84 1.47 24.75
CA ALA A 675 -20.86 0.04 24.57
C ALA A 675 -20.06 -0.68 25.67
N LEU A 676 -18.88 -0.16 26.04
CA LEU A 676 -18.07 -0.66 27.16
C LEU A 676 -18.83 -0.57 28.49
N ALA A 677 -19.53 0.54 28.73
CA ALA A 677 -20.32 0.73 29.95
C ALA A 677 -21.50 -0.25 30.03
N ILE A 678 -22.26 -0.38 28.93
CA ILE A 678 -23.40 -1.29 28.84
C ILE A 678 -22.94 -2.75 28.94
N SER A 679 -21.83 -3.11 28.30
CA SER A 679 -21.28 -4.48 28.38
C SER A 679 -20.85 -4.83 29.80
N GLU A 680 -20.19 -3.90 30.51
CA GLU A 680 -19.83 -4.07 31.93
C GLU A 680 -21.08 -4.18 32.82
N LEU A 681 -22.10 -3.35 32.58
CA LEU A 681 -23.36 -3.39 33.33
C LEU A 681 -24.09 -4.74 33.16
N LEU A 682 -24.08 -5.29 31.94
CA LEU A 682 -24.75 -6.54 31.61
C LEU A 682 -23.89 -7.79 31.85
N GLY A 683 -22.63 -7.65 32.27
CA GLY A 683 -21.70 -8.77 32.42
C GLY A 683 -21.43 -9.50 31.10
N ARG A 684 -21.36 -8.75 29.99
CA ARG A 684 -21.14 -9.27 28.63
C ARG A 684 -19.79 -8.79 28.09
N THR A 685 -19.20 -9.59 27.22
CA THR A 685 -17.99 -9.22 26.49
C THR A 685 -18.35 -8.41 25.24
N LEU A 686 -17.69 -7.27 25.07
CA LEU A 686 -17.90 -6.42 23.91
C LEU A 686 -17.14 -6.99 22.70
N ILE A 687 -17.84 -7.26 21.61
CA ILE A 687 -17.22 -7.42 20.31
C ILE A 687 -16.95 -6.02 19.76
N LEU A 688 -15.68 -5.72 19.52
CA LEU A 688 -15.24 -4.41 19.07
C LEU A 688 -15.86 -4.05 17.71
N PRO A 689 -16.11 -2.75 17.45
CA PRO A 689 -16.70 -2.28 16.20
C PRO A 689 -15.71 -2.29 15.04
N VAL A 690 -16.23 -2.19 13.83
CA VAL A 690 -15.46 -1.66 12.69
C VAL A 690 -15.42 -0.13 12.82
N LEU A 691 -14.23 0.45 12.74
CA LEU A 691 -14.06 1.89 12.58
C LEU A 691 -13.80 2.21 11.11
N HIS A 692 -13.88 3.48 10.73
CA HIS A 692 -13.65 3.91 9.35
C HIS A 692 -12.53 4.92 9.32
N ARG A 693 -11.71 4.89 8.28
CA ARG A 693 -10.57 5.79 8.13
C ARG A 693 -11.02 7.19 7.71
N GLU A 694 -11.97 7.28 6.80
CA GLU A 694 -12.55 8.54 6.28
C GLU A 694 -14.00 8.69 6.75
N HIS A 695 -14.46 9.94 6.83
CA HIS A 695 -15.82 10.26 7.25
C HIS A 695 -16.79 10.11 6.07
N GLU A 696 -17.95 9.48 6.31
CA GLU A 696 -19.00 9.20 5.31
C GLU A 696 -18.55 8.26 4.17
N GLU A 697 -17.38 7.64 4.29
CA GLU A 697 -16.82 6.68 3.33
C GLU A 697 -16.70 5.28 3.95
N ASP A 698 -16.92 4.24 3.15
CA ASP A 698 -16.77 2.84 3.55
C ASP A 698 -15.30 2.40 3.46
N THR A 699 -14.49 2.90 4.40
CA THR A 699 -13.06 2.60 4.49
C THR A 699 -12.73 1.93 5.82
N PRO A 700 -13.10 0.65 5.97
CA PRO A 700 -13.03 -0.04 7.26
C PRO A 700 -11.60 -0.19 7.75
N VAL A 701 -11.40 0.11 9.04
CA VAL A 701 -10.15 -0.10 9.78
C VAL A 701 -10.45 -0.70 11.14
N THR A 702 -9.47 -1.37 11.70
CA THR A 702 -9.57 -1.97 13.05
C THR A 702 -9.50 -0.87 14.13
N VAL A 703 -9.80 -1.24 15.38
CA VAL A 703 -9.76 -0.29 16.52
C VAL A 703 -8.34 0.26 16.74
N ASP A 704 -7.32 -0.55 16.45
CA ASP A 704 -5.92 -0.18 16.67
C ASP A 704 -5.37 0.87 15.69
N TYR A 705 -6.16 1.22 14.66
CA TYR A 705 -5.87 2.36 13.79
C TYR A 705 -5.97 3.69 14.55
N PHE A 706 -6.93 3.82 15.47
CA PHE A 706 -7.17 5.07 16.21
C PHE A 706 -6.69 5.02 17.66
N PHE A 707 -6.69 3.84 18.28
CA PHE A 707 -6.48 3.69 19.72
C PHE A 707 -5.37 2.69 20.03
N ASP A 708 -4.62 2.95 21.09
CA ASP A 708 -3.59 2.04 21.59
C ASP A 708 -4.27 0.79 22.17
N PHE A 709 -4.12 -0.34 21.47
CA PHE A 709 -4.82 -1.58 21.82
C PHE A 709 -4.37 -2.20 23.15
N ASP A 710 -3.11 -1.99 23.55
CA ASP A 710 -2.59 -2.51 24.81
C ASP A 710 -3.27 -1.79 25.99
N THR A 711 -3.34 -0.47 25.93
CA THR A 711 -4.01 0.31 26.96
C THR A 711 -5.51 0.01 27.01
N LEU A 712 -6.16 -0.14 25.85
CA LEU A 712 -7.57 -0.51 25.77
C LEU A 712 -7.84 -1.82 26.50
N THR A 713 -7.08 -2.87 26.18
CA THR A 713 -7.28 -4.20 26.76
C THR A 713 -6.81 -4.30 28.21
N ALA A 714 -5.84 -3.48 28.64
CA ALA A 714 -5.45 -3.39 30.05
C ALA A 714 -6.58 -2.82 30.93
N HIS A 715 -7.35 -1.85 30.42
CA HIS A 715 -8.46 -1.23 31.15
C HIS A 715 -9.83 -1.90 30.90
N PHE A 716 -9.96 -2.59 29.77
CA PHE A 716 -11.17 -3.30 29.34
C PHE A 716 -10.79 -4.68 28.78
N PRO A 717 -10.49 -5.67 29.65
CA PRO A 717 -10.04 -7.00 29.22
C PRO A 717 -11.16 -7.82 28.56
N ASP A 718 -12.42 -7.51 28.84
CA ASP A 718 -13.60 -8.22 28.32
C ASP A 718 -14.03 -7.69 26.94
N VAL A 719 -13.07 -7.61 26.02
CA VAL A 719 -13.28 -7.24 24.61
C VAL A 719 -12.78 -8.34 23.68
N GLU A 720 -13.41 -8.45 22.50
CA GLU A 720 -13.03 -9.40 21.45
C GLU A 720 -13.00 -8.72 20.08
N PRO A 721 -12.20 -9.23 19.12
CA PRO A 721 -12.11 -8.66 17.78
C PRO A 721 -13.43 -8.76 17.02
N ARG A 722 -13.65 -7.81 16.10
CA ARG A 722 -14.86 -7.75 15.27
C ARG A 722 -15.05 -9.00 14.42
N SER A 723 -13.97 -9.62 13.96
CA SER A 723 -14.02 -10.88 13.20
C SER A 723 -14.70 -12.03 13.95
N LEU A 724 -14.75 -11.99 15.30
CA LEU A 724 -15.50 -12.96 16.10
C LEU A 724 -16.99 -12.96 15.73
N LEU A 725 -17.58 -11.80 15.45
CA LEU A 725 -18.99 -11.68 15.11
C LEU A 725 -19.31 -12.41 13.80
N GLU A 726 -18.48 -12.26 12.76
CA GLU A 726 -18.63 -13.00 11.50
C GLU A 726 -18.45 -14.52 11.71
N ARG A 727 -17.43 -14.90 12.49
CA ARG A 727 -17.01 -16.30 12.64
C ARG A 727 -17.93 -17.12 13.54
N ALA A 728 -18.33 -16.56 14.69
CA ALA A 728 -19.14 -17.26 15.69
C ALA A 728 -20.64 -17.10 15.43
N PHE A 729 -21.04 -15.98 14.83
CA PHE A 729 -22.44 -15.62 14.58
C PHE A 729 -22.67 -15.23 13.11
N PRO A 730 -22.43 -16.13 12.14
CA PRO A 730 -22.56 -15.81 10.71
C PRO A 730 -23.95 -15.27 10.33
N ASP A 731 -24.99 -15.67 11.07
CA ASP A 731 -26.37 -15.22 10.87
C ASP A 731 -26.73 -13.95 11.66
N TRP A 732 -25.75 -13.23 12.22
CA TRP A 732 -26.00 -12.03 13.05
C TRP A 732 -26.82 -10.96 12.31
N GLN A 733 -26.68 -10.89 10.98
CA GLN A 733 -27.45 -10.01 10.11
C GLN A 733 -28.95 -10.34 10.06
N THR A 734 -29.37 -11.48 10.61
CA THR A 734 -30.79 -11.89 10.73
C THR A 734 -31.30 -11.85 12.17
N MET A 735 -30.42 -11.63 13.15
CA MET A 735 -30.77 -11.57 14.57
C MET A 735 -31.57 -10.31 14.91
N PRO A 736 -32.33 -10.28 16.02
CA PRO A 736 -32.95 -9.06 16.49
C PRO A 736 -31.93 -7.93 16.69
N VAL A 737 -32.29 -6.72 16.25
CA VAL A 737 -31.48 -5.52 16.47
C VAL A 737 -32.15 -4.68 17.54
N HIS A 738 -31.43 -4.34 18.60
CA HIS A 738 -31.97 -3.60 19.73
C HIS A 738 -31.70 -2.11 19.57
N ASP A 739 -32.72 -1.28 19.80
CA ASP A 739 -32.59 0.18 19.86
C ASP A 739 -33.21 0.69 21.16
N ILE A 740 -32.45 1.52 21.86
CA ILE A 740 -32.88 2.20 23.07
C ILE A 740 -33.38 3.57 22.62
N ASP A 741 -34.71 3.71 22.52
CA ASP A 741 -35.34 4.98 22.16
C ASP A 741 -35.46 5.86 23.41
N ILE A 742 -34.69 6.93 23.44
CA ILE A 742 -34.62 7.88 24.56
C ILE A 742 -35.49 9.13 24.34
N LYS A 743 -36.46 9.09 23.40
CA LYS A 743 -37.42 10.19 23.14
C LYS A 743 -36.75 11.56 23.05
N LEU A 744 -35.65 11.66 22.30
CA LEU A 744 -35.06 12.94 21.93
C LEU A 744 -36.12 13.73 21.14
N ALA A 745 -36.58 14.86 21.68
CA ALA A 745 -37.49 15.77 20.99
C ALA A 745 -36.75 16.40 19.79
N LEU A 746 -36.67 15.65 18.68
CA LEU A 746 -36.31 16.22 17.40
C LEU A 746 -37.51 17.07 16.94
N PRO A 747 -37.29 18.29 16.41
CA PRO A 747 -38.36 19.08 15.82
C PRO A 747 -39.13 18.24 14.79
N GLU A 748 -40.46 18.34 14.72
CA GLU A 748 -41.33 17.57 13.82
C GLU A 748 -40.95 17.62 12.33
N ASN A 749 -40.05 18.55 11.95
CA ASN A 749 -39.56 18.76 10.59
C ASN A 749 -38.21 18.11 10.29
N VAL A 750 -37.53 17.53 11.28
CA VAL A 750 -36.40 16.62 11.03
C VAL A 750 -37.02 15.25 10.84
N THR A 751 -37.58 15.02 9.65
CA THR A 751 -37.71 13.65 9.15
C THR A 751 -36.37 12.98 9.36
N ALA A 752 -36.38 11.72 9.80
CA ALA A 752 -35.18 10.92 10.04
C ALA A 752 -34.38 10.68 8.73
N THR A 753 -33.89 11.74 8.11
CA THR A 753 -33.06 11.77 6.92
C THR A 753 -31.71 11.24 7.34
N GLY A 754 -31.51 9.95 7.11
CA GLY A 754 -30.32 9.24 7.53
C GLY A 754 -30.58 7.81 7.95
N ARG A 755 -31.83 7.41 8.25
CA ARG A 755 -32.11 5.97 8.39
C ARG A 755 -31.86 5.31 7.04
N PRO A 756 -30.91 4.34 6.95
CA PRO A 756 -30.74 3.59 5.72
C PRO A 756 -32.09 2.96 5.36
N GLN A 757 -32.63 3.28 4.18
CA GLN A 757 -33.86 2.67 3.65
C GLN A 757 -33.69 1.18 3.31
N ASP A 758 -32.63 0.54 3.79
CA ASP A 758 -32.48 -0.89 3.71
C ASP A 758 -33.45 -1.53 4.71
N VAL A 759 -34.65 -1.82 4.21
CA VAL A 759 -35.82 -2.32 4.94
C VAL A 759 -35.50 -3.59 5.77
N SER A 760 -34.42 -4.29 5.44
CA SER A 760 -34.05 -5.59 6.00
C SER A 760 -33.68 -5.59 7.50
N TRP A 761 -33.18 -4.48 8.06
CA TRP A 761 -32.86 -4.42 9.49
C TRP A 761 -33.95 -3.74 10.32
N GLU A 762 -34.72 -2.81 9.76
CA GLU A 762 -35.83 -2.14 10.45
C GLU A 762 -36.92 -3.14 10.86
N GLU A 763 -37.17 -4.17 10.03
CA GLU A 763 -38.09 -5.26 10.33
C GLU A 763 -37.67 -6.12 11.55
N ARG A 764 -36.38 -6.09 11.91
CA ARG A 764 -35.80 -6.85 13.04
C ARG A 764 -35.65 -5.99 14.30
N LEU A 765 -36.04 -4.71 14.23
CA LEU A 765 -35.79 -3.74 15.28
C LEU A 765 -36.68 -3.99 16.50
N GLN A 766 -36.06 -4.25 17.64
CA GLN A 766 -36.70 -4.33 18.95
C GLN A 766 -36.42 -3.03 19.70
N ARG A 767 -37.44 -2.18 19.77
CA ARG A 767 -37.36 -0.91 20.51
C ARG A 767 -37.75 -1.11 21.96
N VAL A 768 -36.92 -0.56 22.84
CA VAL A 768 -37.27 -0.32 24.24
C VAL A 768 -37.34 1.19 24.45
N GLU A 769 -38.43 1.65 25.06
CA GLU A 769 -38.62 3.06 25.37
C GLU A 769 -38.16 3.33 26.80
N GLY A 770 -37.21 4.26 26.95
CA GLY A 770 -36.84 4.82 28.25
C GLY A 770 -37.76 5.96 28.67
N GLU A 771 -37.72 6.31 29.96
CA GLU A 771 -38.17 7.63 30.39
C GLU A 771 -37.30 8.72 29.73
N TRP A 772 -37.82 9.94 29.61
CA TRP A 772 -37.08 11.03 28.95
C TRP A 772 -35.79 11.31 29.71
N HIS A 773 -34.66 10.92 29.13
CA HIS A 773 -33.35 11.18 29.67
C HIS A 773 -32.48 11.83 28.59
N PRO A 774 -32.19 13.15 28.69
CA PRO A 774 -31.29 13.81 27.74
C PRO A 774 -29.89 13.20 27.72
N ASN A 775 -29.55 12.40 28.75
CA ASN A 775 -28.26 11.75 28.94
C ASN A 775 -28.26 10.26 28.55
N GLY A 776 -29.40 9.63 28.24
CA GLY A 776 -29.51 8.19 28.00
C GLY A 776 -30.17 7.42 29.15
N ALA A 777 -30.46 6.13 28.94
CA ALA A 777 -31.18 5.29 29.91
C ALA A 777 -30.39 5.05 31.22
N THR A 778 -31.11 4.83 32.31
CA THR A 778 -30.55 4.50 33.63
C THR A 778 -30.04 3.06 33.71
N PRO A 779 -29.14 2.72 34.66
CA PRO A 779 -28.73 1.34 34.89
C PRO A 779 -29.92 0.40 35.16
N ALA A 780 -30.91 0.84 35.93
CA ALA A 780 -32.09 0.04 36.26
C ALA A 780 -32.94 -0.29 35.02
N GLU A 781 -33.13 0.66 34.11
CA GLU A 781 -33.83 0.43 32.84
C GLU A 781 -33.09 -0.58 31.97
N ILE A 782 -31.78 -0.41 31.77
CA ILE A 782 -30.98 -1.32 30.94
C ILE A 782 -30.98 -2.74 31.51
N LEU A 783 -30.82 -2.89 32.83
CA LEU A 783 -30.93 -4.18 33.50
C LEU A 783 -32.33 -4.77 33.39
N GLY A 784 -33.38 -3.96 33.51
CA GLY A 784 -34.77 -4.40 33.34
C GLY A 784 -35.07 -4.90 31.92
N TRP A 785 -34.45 -4.31 30.90
CA TRP A 785 -34.66 -4.72 29.50
C TRP A 785 -33.78 -5.90 29.07
N TYR A 786 -32.54 -5.95 29.56
CA TYR A 786 -31.50 -6.83 29.02
C TYR A 786 -30.79 -7.73 30.05
N GLY A 787 -30.96 -7.51 31.36
CA GLY A 787 -30.23 -8.22 32.40
C GLY A 787 -30.51 -9.73 32.45
N ASP A 788 -31.76 -10.14 32.25
CA ASP A 788 -32.17 -11.55 32.28
C ASP A 788 -32.03 -12.26 30.92
N ARG A 789 -31.57 -11.55 29.89
CA ARG A 789 -31.41 -12.07 28.52
C ARG A 789 -30.38 -13.20 28.47
N GLN A 790 -30.79 -14.35 27.94
CA GLN A 790 -29.94 -15.53 27.80
C GLN A 790 -29.32 -15.67 26.41
N GLU A 791 -29.71 -14.80 25.48
CA GLU A 791 -29.17 -14.77 24.12
C GLU A 791 -27.64 -14.63 24.16
N PRO A 792 -26.91 -15.46 23.38
CA PRO A 792 -25.45 -15.45 23.40
C PRO A 792 -24.87 -14.16 22.81
N LEU A 793 -25.63 -13.46 21.97
CA LEU A 793 -25.27 -12.18 21.37
C LEU A 793 -26.45 -11.21 21.46
N LEU A 794 -26.18 -9.99 21.92
CA LEU A 794 -27.08 -8.85 21.73
C LEU A 794 -26.46 -7.92 20.68
N VAL A 795 -27.24 -7.56 19.65
CA VAL A 795 -26.82 -6.62 18.61
C VAL A 795 -27.59 -5.32 18.78
N PHE A 796 -26.89 -4.23 19.05
CA PHE A 796 -27.49 -2.89 19.15
C PHE A 796 -27.40 -2.16 17.81
N TYR A 797 -28.44 -1.42 17.45
CA TYR A 797 -28.41 -0.55 16.28
C TYR A 797 -27.34 0.54 16.45
N SER A 798 -27.34 1.21 17.61
CA SER A 798 -26.30 2.15 18.02
C SER A 798 -26.32 2.26 19.54
N THR A 799 -25.15 2.50 20.13
CA THR A 799 -24.99 2.82 21.56
C THR A 799 -24.80 4.33 21.79
N PHE A 800 -24.90 5.16 20.74
CA PHE A 800 -24.64 6.58 20.80
C PHE A 800 -25.62 7.27 21.75
N ARG A 801 -25.09 7.78 22.87
CA ARG A 801 -25.85 8.42 23.96
C ARG A 801 -27.00 7.57 24.52
N ARG A 802 -26.85 6.25 24.54
CA ARG A 802 -27.92 5.34 25.01
C ARG A 802 -27.87 5.02 26.51
N PHE A 803 -26.78 5.31 27.21
CA PHE A 803 -26.65 5.09 28.64
C PHE A 803 -26.20 6.36 29.39
N GLY A 804 -26.94 6.68 30.45
CA GLY A 804 -26.80 7.91 31.25
C GLY A 804 -25.64 7.94 32.23
N GLY A 805 -24.89 6.83 32.35
CA GLY A 805 -23.84 6.65 33.34
C GLY A 805 -24.27 5.79 34.52
N PHE A 806 -23.31 5.45 35.38
CA PHE A 806 -23.59 4.64 36.56
C PHE A 806 -24.22 5.49 37.67
N GLU A 807 -25.24 4.95 38.36
CA GLU A 807 -25.89 5.64 39.48
C GLU A 807 -24.93 5.90 40.65
N ASP A 808 -23.99 4.98 40.88
CA ASP A 808 -22.89 5.18 41.83
C ASP A 808 -21.85 6.12 41.21
N LYS A 809 -21.80 7.36 41.73
CA LYS A 809 -20.86 8.40 41.27
C LYS A 809 -19.39 7.99 41.34
N LYS A 810 -19.01 7.16 42.31
CA LYS A 810 -17.62 6.68 42.40
C LYS A 810 -17.37 5.67 41.29
N LYS A 811 -18.28 4.72 41.08
CA LYS A 811 -18.19 3.76 39.97
C LYS A 811 -18.14 4.47 38.62
N ASP A 812 -18.97 5.49 38.44
CA ASP A 812 -18.99 6.32 37.23
C ASP A 812 -17.66 7.03 37.03
N ALA A 813 -17.13 7.70 38.06
CA ALA A 813 -15.83 8.37 38.00
C ALA A 813 -14.67 7.39 37.71
N ASP A 814 -14.68 6.21 38.35
CA ASP A 814 -13.68 5.15 38.15
C ASP A 814 -13.77 4.58 36.72
N PHE A 815 -14.97 4.43 36.17
CA PHE A 815 -15.19 4.03 34.77
C PHE A 815 -14.65 5.10 33.81
N GLU A 816 -14.97 6.37 34.04
CA GLU A 816 -14.49 7.46 33.19
C GLU A 816 -12.98 7.62 33.23
N GLU A 817 -12.35 7.36 34.37
CA GLU A 817 -10.89 7.33 34.46
C GLU A 817 -10.29 6.19 33.64
N ARG A 818 -10.89 4.99 33.67
CA ARG A 818 -10.49 3.89 32.78
C ARG A 818 -10.71 4.23 31.30
N VAL A 819 -11.77 4.94 30.94
CA VAL A 819 -11.99 5.41 29.56
C VAL A 819 -10.88 6.39 29.15
N PHE A 820 -10.50 7.32 30.03
CA PHE A 820 -9.40 8.25 29.79
C PHE A 820 -8.04 7.57 29.62
N GLN A 821 -7.79 6.49 30.36
CA GLN A 821 -6.53 5.74 30.29
C GLN A 821 -6.52 4.65 29.21
N GLY A 822 -7.68 4.11 28.84
CA GLY A 822 -7.82 2.96 27.92
C GLY A 822 -8.21 3.31 26.48
N ILE A 823 -8.94 4.42 26.24
CA ILE A 823 -9.30 4.85 24.88
C ILE A 823 -8.37 6.00 24.45
N VAL A 824 -7.06 5.75 24.53
CA VAL A 824 -6.04 6.74 24.19
C VAL A 824 -5.62 6.60 22.73
N PRO A 825 -5.30 7.71 22.03
CA PRO A 825 -4.77 7.64 20.67
C PRO A 825 -3.47 6.82 20.61
N THR A 826 -3.23 6.19 19.45
CA THR A 826 -1.98 5.43 19.21
C THR A 826 -0.75 6.26 19.56
N ARG A 827 0.33 5.60 20.00
CA ARG A 827 1.57 6.29 20.38
C ARG A 827 2.06 7.19 19.25
N LYS A 828 2.03 6.70 18.01
CA LYS A 828 2.45 7.49 16.84
C LYS A 828 1.62 8.76 16.65
N THR A 829 0.30 8.69 16.84
CA THR A 829 -0.60 9.84 16.75
C THR A 829 -0.26 10.89 17.81
N ARG A 830 0.01 10.45 19.04
CA ARG A 830 0.41 11.34 20.14
C ARG A 830 1.76 12.01 19.89
N GLU A 831 2.77 11.26 19.44
CA GLU A 831 4.09 11.82 19.10
C GLU A 831 4.00 12.90 18.01
N VAL A 832 3.14 12.71 17.01
CA VAL A 832 2.89 13.74 15.97
C VAL A 832 2.18 14.96 16.56
N ALA A 833 1.15 14.75 17.38
CA ALA A 833 0.45 15.85 18.04
C ALA A 833 1.37 16.67 18.96
N ASP A 834 2.25 16.00 19.73
CA ASP A 834 3.24 16.65 20.59
C ASP A 834 4.24 17.47 19.77
N SER A 835 4.72 16.92 18.65
CA SER A 835 5.61 17.64 17.74
C SER A 835 4.93 18.89 17.15
N ILE A 836 3.65 18.80 16.76
CA ILE A 836 2.89 19.93 16.24
C ILE A 836 2.65 20.96 17.36
N HIS A 837 2.31 20.51 18.57
CA HIS A 837 2.13 21.39 19.72
C HIS A 837 3.39 22.22 20.01
N VAL A 838 4.58 21.59 19.99
CA VAL A 838 5.87 22.30 20.14
C VAL A 838 6.06 23.34 19.04
N ALA A 839 5.79 22.98 17.78
CA ALA A 839 5.91 23.89 16.64
C ALA A 839 4.93 25.08 16.72
N VAL A 840 3.69 24.83 17.14
CA VAL A 840 2.66 25.84 17.37
C VAL A 840 3.12 26.83 18.45
N LYS A 841 3.68 26.35 19.57
CA LYS A 841 4.21 27.23 20.63
C LYS A 841 5.38 28.08 20.13
N ALA A 842 6.30 27.50 19.35
CA ALA A 842 7.40 28.25 18.77
C ALA A 842 6.91 29.35 17.81
N ALA A 843 5.94 29.03 16.95
CA ALA A 843 5.31 29.99 16.05
C ALA A 843 4.54 31.08 16.82
N ALA A 844 3.86 30.73 17.90
CA ALA A 844 3.18 31.69 18.78
C ALA A 844 4.18 32.65 19.44
N ARG A 845 5.32 32.14 19.93
CA ARG A 845 6.39 32.97 20.51
C ARG A 845 6.93 33.97 19.50
N GLN A 846 7.16 33.52 18.27
CA GLN A 846 7.67 34.38 17.20
C GLN A 846 6.67 35.49 16.84
N ALA A 847 5.38 35.16 16.78
CA ALA A 847 4.34 36.10 16.32
C ALA A 847 3.82 37.04 17.42
N ALA A 848 3.68 36.55 18.65
CA ALA A 848 3.02 37.26 19.75
C ALA A 848 3.94 37.51 20.96
N GLY A 849 5.20 37.06 20.93
CA GLY A 849 6.13 37.19 22.05
C GLY A 849 5.80 36.28 23.25
N LYS A 850 4.86 35.34 23.10
CA LYS A 850 4.36 34.44 24.15
C LYS A 850 4.38 33.00 23.68
N ASP A 851 4.75 32.07 24.56
CA ASP A 851 4.70 30.62 24.29
C ASP A 851 3.25 30.06 24.41
N GLU A 852 2.24 30.92 24.49
CA GLU A 852 0.83 30.59 24.67
C GLU A 852 0.05 30.82 23.36
N PHE A 853 -0.92 29.95 23.07
CA PHE A 853 -1.82 30.10 21.94
C PHE A 853 -3.27 29.81 22.34
N SER A 854 -4.20 30.38 21.58
CA SER A 854 -5.62 30.07 21.61
C SER A 854 -5.94 28.99 20.57
N CYS A 855 -6.93 28.14 20.82
CA CYS A 855 -7.52 27.29 19.79
C CYS A 855 -8.98 27.66 19.51
N LEU A 856 -9.34 27.67 18.22
CA LEU A 856 -10.70 27.77 17.72
C LEU A 856 -11.05 26.53 16.90
N HIS A 857 -12.16 25.87 17.23
CA HIS A 857 -12.74 24.84 16.38
C HIS A 857 -13.91 25.41 15.56
N VAL A 858 -13.79 25.37 14.23
CA VAL A 858 -14.84 25.78 13.28
C VAL A 858 -15.31 24.58 12.48
N ARG A 859 -16.60 24.26 12.53
CA ARG A 859 -17.21 23.16 11.75
C ARG A 859 -18.03 23.76 10.60
N ARG A 860 -17.69 23.43 9.35
CA ARG A 860 -18.33 23.99 8.15
C ARG A 860 -19.04 22.91 7.32
N LYS A 861 -18.33 22.24 6.40
CA LYS A 861 -18.83 21.32 5.33
C LYS A 861 -20.29 20.82 5.44
N SER A 862 -20.51 19.52 5.70
CA SER A 862 -21.84 18.90 5.78
C SER A 862 -22.68 19.50 6.93
N PHE A 863 -22.01 20.07 7.93
CA PHE A 863 -22.66 20.72 9.07
C PHE A 863 -23.50 21.94 8.69
N LEU A 864 -23.07 22.74 7.70
CA LEU A 864 -23.82 23.88 7.17
C LEU A 864 -25.15 23.45 6.53
N VAL A 865 -25.22 22.24 5.99
CA VAL A 865 -26.44 21.67 5.40
C VAL A 865 -27.41 21.26 6.50
N VAL A 866 -26.92 20.57 7.54
CA VAL A 866 -27.74 20.08 8.66
C VAL A 866 -28.24 21.21 9.56
N HIS A 867 -27.43 22.25 9.75
CA HIS A 867 -27.74 23.39 10.64
C HIS A 867 -28.03 24.69 9.88
N SER A 868 -28.53 24.57 8.64
CA SER A 868 -28.81 25.70 7.75
C SER A 868 -29.67 26.77 8.45
N GLY A 869 -29.18 28.01 8.49
CA GLY A 869 -29.88 29.15 9.11
C GLY A 869 -29.52 29.44 10.57
N THR A 870 -28.75 28.57 11.25
CA THR A 870 -28.23 28.84 12.61
C THR A 870 -26.72 29.11 12.65
N GLU A 871 -26.01 28.71 11.59
CA GLU A 871 -24.56 28.92 11.45
C GLU A 871 -24.26 30.31 10.89
N LYS A 872 -23.28 31.00 11.46
CA LYS A 872 -22.90 32.37 11.05
C LYS A 872 -21.83 32.36 9.95
N PRO A 873 -21.91 33.25 8.94
CA PRO A 873 -20.81 33.50 8.02
C PRO A 873 -19.51 33.86 8.76
N MET A 874 -18.34 33.60 8.17
CA MET A 874 -17.04 33.94 8.80
C MET A 874 -16.97 35.41 9.23
N ALA A 875 -17.46 36.34 8.40
CA ALA A 875 -17.46 37.77 8.69
C ALA A 875 -18.32 38.15 9.92
N GLU A 876 -19.34 37.36 10.26
CA GLU A 876 -20.12 37.54 11.48
C GLU A 876 -19.48 36.84 12.67
N LEU A 877 -18.99 35.61 12.48
CA LEU A 877 -18.29 34.83 13.49
C LEU A 877 -17.12 35.63 14.08
N VAL A 878 -16.31 36.23 13.21
CA VAL A 878 -15.15 37.04 13.59
C VAL A 878 -15.51 38.20 14.52
N LYS A 879 -16.71 38.77 14.43
CA LYS A 879 -17.14 39.85 15.32
C LYS A 879 -17.41 39.38 16.76
N LEU A 880 -17.67 38.09 16.95
CA LEU A 880 -17.95 37.48 18.25
C LEU A 880 -16.69 36.94 18.94
N LEU A 881 -15.66 36.60 18.15
CA LEU A 881 -14.44 35.98 18.70
C LEU A 881 -13.69 36.82 19.73
N PRO A 882 -13.57 38.17 19.62
CA PRO A 882 -12.87 38.98 20.62
C PRO A 882 -13.48 38.90 22.04
N ASP A 883 -14.77 38.58 22.16
CA ASP A 883 -15.45 38.40 23.44
C ASP A 883 -15.10 37.07 24.12
N HIS A 884 -14.44 36.17 23.40
CA HIS A 884 -14.20 34.78 23.83
C HIS A 884 -12.73 34.36 23.74
N LEU A 885 -11.96 34.98 22.85
CA LEU A 885 -10.56 34.67 22.60
C LEU A 885 -9.70 35.94 22.71
N PRO A 886 -8.56 35.86 23.42
CA PRO A 886 -7.64 36.99 23.52
C PRO A 886 -6.97 37.27 22.18
N LEU A 887 -7.05 38.52 21.72
CA LEU A 887 -6.44 38.99 20.46
C LEU A 887 -4.91 39.20 20.56
N ASP A 888 -4.33 39.11 21.75
CA ASP A 888 -2.88 39.26 21.96
C ASP A 888 -2.13 37.91 21.93
N ARG A 889 -2.78 36.85 21.42
CA ARG A 889 -2.22 35.50 21.29
C ARG A 889 -2.41 34.96 19.88
N ALA A 890 -1.47 34.14 19.41
CA ALA A 890 -1.62 33.40 18.17
C ALA A 890 -2.81 32.43 18.25
N LEU A 891 -3.46 32.19 17.11
CA LEU A 891 -4.67 31.39 17.00
C LEU A 891 -4.40 30.12 16.19
N TYR A 892 -4.54 28.96 16.82
CA TYR A 892 -4.59 27.66 16.14
C TYR A 892 -6.04 27.33 15.77
N VAL A 893 -6.31 27.06 14.50
CA VAL A 893 -7.64 26.77 14.00
C VAL A 893 -7.72 25.31 13.59
N THR A 894 -8.63 24.56 14.21
CA THR A 894 -9.05 23.25 13.73
C THR A 894 -10.37 23.39 12.99
N THR A 895 -10.42 22.88 11.76
CA THR A 895 -11.56 23.01 10.87
C THR A 895 -11.57 21.88 9.85
N ASP A 896 -12.75 21.49 9.41
CA ASP A 896 -12.93 20.55 8.29
C ASP A 896 -12.76 21.21 6.92
N ASP A 897 -12.62 22.55 6.88
CA ASP A 897 -12.44 23.36 5.68
C ASP A 897 -11.43 24.50 5.91
N PRO A 898 -10.11 24.20 5.99
CA PRO A 898 -9.08 25.23 6.14
C PRO A 898 -8.90 26.01 4.83
N SER A 899 -8.81 27.34 4.91
CA SER A 899 -8.60 28.20 3.74
C SER A 899 -7.79 29.45 4.07
N GLU A 900 -7.09 29.99 3.07
CA GLU A 900 -6.37 31.27 3.21
C GLU A 900 -7.32 32.47 3.39
N ASP A 901 -8.56 32.37 2.91
CA ASP A 901 -9.61 33.35 3.19
C ASP A 901 -9.97 33.36 4.69
N MET A 902 -10.14 32.18 5.30
CA MET A 902 -10.36 32.05 6.74
C MET A 902 -9.16 32.62 7.53
N ARG A 903 -7.94 32.30 7.11
CA ARG A 903 -6.71 32.82 7.73
C ARG A 903 -6.70 34.34 7.70
N SER A 904 -6.83 34.90 6.50
CA SER A 904 -6.78 36.35 6.25
C SER A 904 -7.87 37.09 7.02
N THR A 905 -9.08 36.53 7.07
CA THR A 905 -10.22 37.13 7.79
C THR A 905 -9.97 37.17 9.30
N LEU A 906 -9.39 36.10 9.87
CA LEU A 906 -9.07 36.05 11.29
C LEU A 906 -7.86 36.94 11.65
N GLU A 907 -6.84 37.01 10.80
CA GLU A 907 -5.72 37.94 11.01
C GLU A 907 -6.17 39.40 10.93
N ALA A 908 -7.06 39.73 9.97
CA ALA A 908 -7.69 41.04 9.88
C ALA A 908 -8.56 41.39 11.10
N ALA A 909 -9.00 40.39 11.86
CA ALA A 909 -9.71 40.56 13.13
C ALA A 909 -8.80 40.96 14.31
N GLY A 910 -7.49 40.96 14.11
CA GLY A 910 -6.50 41.33 15.12
C GLY A 910 -5.76 40.17 15.77
N PHE A 911 -5.95 38.92 15.32
CA PHE A 911 -5.11 37.81 15.77
C PHE A 911 -3.70 37.94 15.17
N PRO A 912 -2.60 37.84 15.96
CA PRO A 912 -1.24 38.14 15.47
C PRO A 912 -0.73 37.14 14.43
N LYS A 913 -1.24 35.91 14.48
CA LYS A 913 -0.96 34.84 13.53
C LYS A 913 -2.04 33.78 13.62
N VAL A 914 -2.55 33.34 12.48
CA VAL A 914 -3.50 32.24 12.40
C VAL A 914 -2.81 31.02 11.81
N MET A 915 -2.99 29.87 12.43
CA MET A 915 -2.24 28.65 12.14
C MET A 915 -3.18 27.46 11.99
N PHE A 916 -2.88 26.56 11.07
CA PHE A 916 -3.56 25.27 10.90
C PHE A 916 -2.58 24.12 11.09
N MET A 917 -3.09 22.91 11.27
CA MET A 917 -2.25 21.71 11.33
C MET A 917 -1.31 21.58 10.12
N GLY A 918 -1.82 21.91 8.92
CA GLY A 918 -1.08 21.83 7.67
C GLY A 918 0.18 22.71 7.62
N ASP A 919 0.27 23.75 8.46
CA ASP A 919 1.45 24.62 8.53
C ASP A 919 2.65 23.93 9.21
N PHE A 920 2.38 22.90 10.01
CA PHE A 920 3.38 22.20 10.81
C PHE A 920 3.51 20.72 10.46
N TYR A 921 2.59 20.20 9.65
CA TYR A 921 2.52 18.77 9.38
C TYR A 921 3.69 18.34 8.50
N PRO A 922 4.58 17.47 8.99
CA PRO A 922 5.77 17.11 8.22
C PRO A 922 5.39 16.30 6.98
N PRO A 923 5.93 16.61 5.78
CA PRO A 923 5.63 15.89 4.55
C PRO A 923 5.83 14.38 4.65
N TRP A 924 6.81 13.93 5.44
CA TRP A 924 7.13 12.50 5.65
C TRP A 924 6.16 11.76 6.57
N HIS A 925 5.21 12.43 7.21
CA HIS A 925 4.15 11.76 7.98
C HIS A 925 2.80 11.81 7.27
N ARG A 926 2.71 12.33 6.04
CA ARG A 926 1.42 12.54 5.34
C ARG A 926 0.62 11.26 5.22
N SER A 927 1.29 10.14 4.95
CA SER A 927 0.69 8.81 4.91
C SER A 927 -0.11 8.46 6.17
N LEU A 928 0.24 8.94 7.35
CA LEU A 928 -0.50 8.68 8.58
C LEU A 928 -1.90 9.32 8.58
N VAL A 929 -2.09 10.43 7.88
CA VAL A 929 -3.32 11.23 7.89
C VAL A 929 -3.96 11.35 6.51
N GLU A 930 -3.42 10.65 5.51
CA GLU A 930 -3.93 10.60 4.14
C GLU A 930 -4.18 9.13 3.74
N GLY A 931 -5.36 8.87 3.18
CA GLY A 931 -5.71 7.58 2.59
C GLY A 931 -5.04 7.37 1.22
N THR A 932 -5.35 6.23 0.58
CA THR A 932 -4.79 5.87 -0.73
C THR A 932 -5.12 6.88 -1.83
N THR A 933 -6.25 7.59 -1.72
CA THR A 933 -6.68 8.62 -2.69
C THR A 933 -6.11 10.02 -2.40
N GLY A 934 -5.34 10.17 -1.31
CA GLY A 934 -4.91 11.47 -0.78
C GLY A 934 -5.97 12.18 0.07
N ALA A 935 -7.14 11.58 0.27
CA ALA A 935 -8.17 12.09 1.17
C ALA A 935 -7.67 12.13 2.62
N LYS A 936 -8.00 13.20 3.36
CA LYS A 936 -7.65 13.31 4.77
C LYS A 936 -8.44 12.31 5.61
N THR A 937 -7.74 11.54 6.43
CA THR A 937 -8.34 10.57 7.35
C THR A 937 -8.81 11.26 8.63
N MET A 938 -9.70 10.61 9.37
CA MET A 938 -10.15 11.10 10.68
C MET A 938 -9.02 11.16 11.72
N ARG A 939 -7.85 10.55 11.46
CA ARG A 939 -6.65 10.68 12.30
C ARG A 939 -6.11 12.12 12.28
N HIS A 940 -6.27 12.84 11.17
CA HIS A 940 -6.01 14.29 11.10
C HIS A 940 -6.80 15.05 12.18
N GLY A 941 -8.10 14.75 12.29
CA GLY A 941 -8.96 15.34 13.30
C GLY A 941 -8.55 14.96 14.73
N GLN A 942 -8.15 13.71 14.97
CA GLN A 942 -7.68 13.25 16.28
C GLN A 942 -6.42 14.00 16.75
N ILE A 943 -5.49 14.30 15.84
CA ILE A 943 -4.28 15.10 16.13
C ILE A 943 -4.68 16.54 16.50
N ASP A 944 -5.56 17.16 15.72
CA ASP A 944 -6.10 18.49 16.03
C ASP A 944 -6.74 18.56 17.42
N GLN A 945 -7.49 17.52 17.82
CA GLN A 945 -8.11 17.47 19.15
C GLN A 945 -7.06 17.50 20.26
N LEU A 946 -5.97 16.73 20.10
CA LEU A 946 -4.86 16.69 21.07
C LEU A 946 -4.14 18.04 21.17
N VAL A 947 -3.84 18.69 20.03
CA VAL A 947 -3.17 20.00 20.01
C VAL A 947 -4.05 21.07 20.66
N CYS A 948 -5.33 21.13 20.31
CA CYS A 948 -6.28 22.09 20.87
C CYS A 948 -6.58 21.86 22.36
N ALA A 949 -6.53 20.61 22.83
CA ALA A 949 -6.69 20.33 24.25
C ALA A 949 -5.55 20.94 25.11
N GLN A 950 -4.39 21.20 24.52
CA GLN A 950 -3.26 21.85 25.19
C GLN A 950 -3.24 23.38 25.08
N ALA A 951 -4.16 23.99 24.31
CA ALA A 951 -4.24 25.45 24.17
C ALA A 951 -4.52 26.15 25.50
N GLU A 952 -4.15 27.42 25.64
CA GLU A 952 -4.44 28.18 26.86
C GLU A 952 -5.95 28.48 26.94
N THR A 953 -6.50 29.00 25.86
CA THR A 953 -7.93 29.26 25.68
C THR A 953 -8.47 28.45 24.51
N PHE A 954 -9.64 27.86 24.66
CA PHE A 954 -10.31 27.06 23.62
C PHE A 954 -11.76 27.51 23.48
N VAL A 955 -12.21 27.67 22.24
CA VAL A 955 -13.58 28.04 21.87
C VAL A 955 -14.00 27.16 20.68
N GLY A 956 -15.22 26.60 20.70
CA GLY A 956 -15.65 25.61 19.71
C GLY A 956 -17.18 25.50 19.57
N ASN A 957 -17.63 24.71 18.62
CA ASN A 957 -19.07 24.52 18.34
C ASN A 957 -19.71 23.55 19.37
N GLU A 958 -20.68 24.03 20.14
CA GLU A 958 -21.34 23.23 21.20
C GLU A 958 -22.22 22.08 20.68
N TYR A 959 -22.47 22.00 19.37
CA TYR A 959 -23.24 20.91 18.78
C TYR A 959 -22.34 19.86 18.11
N SER A 960 -21.02 20.06 18.14
CA SER A 960 -20.07 19.14 17.55
C SER A 960 -19.48 18.20 18.59
N THR A 961 -19.63 16.89 18.38
CA THR A 961 -18.95 15.86 19.18
C THR A 961 -17.43 15.93 19.09
N PHE A 962 -16.89 16.56 18.03
CA PHE A 962 -15.48 16.88 17.93
C PHE A 962 -15.04 17.89 19.00
N THR A 963 -15.81 18.97 19.20
CA THR A 963 -15.59 19.96 20.28
C THR A 963 -15.70 19.31 21.65
N PHE A 964 -16.72 18.46 21.85
CA PHE A 964 -16.95 17.80 23.14
C PHE A 964 -15.77 16.96 23.57
N HIS A 965 -15.09 16.30 22.65
CA HIS A 965 -13.91 15.55 23.02
C HIS A 965 -12.74 16.46 23.42
N ILE A 966 -12.53 17.60 22.75
CA ILE A 966 -11.51 18.58 23.16
C ILE A 966 -11.81 19.09 24.57
N ALA A 967 -13.06 19.43 24.83
CA ALA A 967 -13.54 19.84 26.14
C ALA A 967 -13.24 18.80 27.23
N TRP A 968 -13.61 17.54 26.99
CA TRP A 968 -13.35 16.43 27.90
C TRP A 968 -11.86 16.21 28.15
N LEU A 969 -11.01 16.26 27.11
CA LEU A 969 -9.55 16.18 27.29
C LEU A 969 -9.02 17.33 28.16
N ARG A 970 -9.50 18.56 27.94
CA ARG A 970 -9.08 19.73 28.73
C ARG A 970 -9.44 19.58 30.20
N GLU A 971 -10.66 19.12 30.49
CA GLU A 971 -11.10 18.83 31.86
C GLU A 971 -10.15 17.83 32.52
N ARG A 972 -9.81 16.74 31.83
CA ARG A 972 -8.89 15.70 32.32
C ARG A 972 -7.46 16.21 32.51
N TYR A 973 -7.03 17.17 31.69
CA TYR A 973 -5.74 17.85 31.86
C TYR A 973 -5.77 18.98 32.91
N GLY A 974 -6.89 19.19 33.61
CA GLY A 974 -7.02 20.25 34.61
C GLY A 974 -6.96 21.66 34.00
N LYS A 975 -7.27 21.81 32.71
CA LYS A 975 -7.26 23.10 32.00
C LYS A 975 -8.62 23.78 32.17
N LYS A 976 -8.61 25.10 32.40
CA LYS A 976 -9.86 25.89 32.43
C LYS A 976 -10.56 25.82 31.08
N GLN A 977 -11.84 25.48 31.09
CA GLN A 977 -12.66 25.33 29.89
C GLN A 977 -13.43 26.63 29.59
N VAL A 978 -13.45 27.04 28.33
CA VAL A 978 -14.38 28.07 27.82
C VAL A 978 -15.17 27.47 26.66
N CYS A 979 -15.93 26.40 26.92
CA CYS A 979 -16.89 25.92 25.92
C CYS A 979 -18.08 26.87 25.90
N ARG A 980 -18.12 27.71 24.87
CA ARG A 980 -19.27 28.54 24.51
C ARG A 980 -19.56 28.31 23.04
N ASP A 981 -20.83 28.29 22.68
CA ASP A 981 -21.22 28.19 21.29
C ASP A 981 -20.64 29.35 20.49
N ILE A 982 -19.75 29.03 19.54
CA ILE A 982 -19.13 30.03 18.68
C ILE A 982 -20.15 30.81 17.84
N TYR A 983 -21.35 30.26 17.66
CA TYR A 983 -22.42 30.90 16.89
C TYR A 983 -23.40 31.69 17.77
N GLY A 984 -23.23 31.67 19.09
CA GLY A 984 -24.06 32.43 20.03
C GLY A 984 -25.53 32.03 20.03
N ARG A 985 -25.85 30.75 19.77
CA ARG A 985 -27.23 30.24 19.86
C ARG A 985 -27.68 30.28 21.31
N GLU A 986 -28.97 30.60 21.53
CA GLU A 986 -29.57 30.48 22.86
C GLU A 986 -29.72 28.99 23.22
N LYS A 987 -29.34 28.62 24.44
CA LYS A 987 -29.51 27.25 24.94
C LYS A 987 -30.96 26.82 24.79
N THR A 988 -31.22 25.79 23.99
CA THR A 988 -32.56 25.21 23.88
C THR A 988 -32.95 24.60 25.24
N PRO A 989 -34.07 25.01 25.86
CA PRO A 989 -34.51 24.43 27.13
C PRO A 989 -34.65 22.90 27.00
N GLY A 990 -33.95 22.15 27.87
CA GLY A 990 -33.96 20.68 27.88
C GLY A 990 -32.77 20.00 27.18
N MET A 991 -31.97 20.72 26.39
CA MET A 991 -30.67 20.23 25.91
C MET A 991 -29.59 20.54 26.95
N VAL A 992 -29.43 19.66 27.94
CA VAL A 992 -28.30 19.72 28.87
C VAL A 992 -27.13 18.97 28.22
N TYR A 993 -26.27 19.70 27.49
CA TYR A 993 -24.96 19.19 27.11
C TYR A 993 -24.01 19.40 28.29
N GLN A 994 -23.56 18.32 28.92
CA GLN A 994 -22.47 18.33 29.90
C GLN A 994 -21.14 18.12 29.20
#